data_AF-A0A8B8MQP7-F1
#
_entry.id   AF-A0A8B8MQP7-F1
#
_cell.length_a   1.000
_cell.length_b   1.000
_cell.length_c   1.000
_cell.angle_alpha   90.00
_cell.angle_beta   90.00
_cell.angle_gamma   90.00
#
_symmetry.space_group_name_H-M   'P 1'
#
loop_
_entity.id
_entity.type
_entity.pdbx_description
1 polymer ?
#
loop_
_entity_poly.entity_id
_entity_poly.type
_entity_poly.pdbx_seq_one_letter_code
_entity_poly.pdbx_strand_id
1 'polypeptide(L)'
;MAESLVFSIAQGVLGKIASSAFQEAVAIYSVKDEIHELEDTMAAITAVLLDAEEQQAKNHGLQLWLRRLRDVLYDAEDVLDELECEALRKQVINRYGGIKEKVRRFFSLSNTLILRAKISHKSKEIRETLSKIFIEKNQFDLNVRSVDNGVAHLRSREMTYSFVSKLDVVGRESDKEKIIEILMQPDQKTLSVIPIVGIGGMGKTALAKLVYNDDNVKKQFESRLWVCVPEDFDLKKTIEAIIKDATGQSLSNLDIQQLQTSLRDIIKDKKFLLVLDDVWSDDRSRWEELKALLTEGASGSKIIVTTRSSKVAFIMGTHPVHNLKGLSHEDSMALFQKWAFDQKEKHPRPDFLEMGNDIVKKCQGVPLLVKTLGSLLYTKEEVRYWAHIRDSEVWKLVEERKDLLPVLKLSYDHLPSHLKRCFATFALFPRGFELDSNRLDDLWMASGLMSSTAEKEDSSVEYVKELWKRSLIQDVEESESILTFKVHDLVHSLATIVARNDCSIVSLDTEEISEGARYISFSSDSLEGISNFDGVPPFLRKPTSKRLRVIKFQFDCQDGVITREFARTCISKCNHLRYLNLMGGTFEELPSSICNFKQLRTLLLSGNKRLKKLPDTICELQSLLHLYLNRCSELGELPKNMKRLVSLRKLYIFVIDDSNLMLTEENKPIFPSNLHTLAISKSEQVMELLQCLDQSACELEAFSVYDCPSFTAESSPSLPSKNYGSNLVVN
;
A
#
# COMPACT_ATOMS: atom_id res chain seq x y z
N MET A 1 17.01 -6.37 -13.06
CA MET A 1 17.34 -7.39 -12.05
C MET A 1 16.53 -7.04 -10.80
N ALA A 2 15.89 -8.02 -10.17
CA ALA A 2 15.14 -7.77 -8.94
C ALA A 2 16.13 -7.42 -7.81
N GLU A 3 15.76 -6.47 -6.96
CA GLU A 3 16.53 -6.14 -5.77
C GLU A 3 16.42 -7.28 -4.77
N SER A 4 17.53 -7.63 -4.13
CA SER A 4 17.51 -8.52 -2.99
C SER A 4 17.38 -7.65 -1.73
N LEU A 5 16.21 -7.61 -1.10
CA LEU A 5 15.92 -6.81 0.11
C LEU A 5 16.49 -7.44 1.40
N VAL A 6 17.63 -8.12 1.31
CA VAL A 6 18.12 -9.09 2.31
C VAL A 6 18.62 -8.40 3.57
N PHE A 7 19.33 -7.28 3.44
CA PHE A 7 19.80 -6.46 4.55
C PHE A 7 18.63 -5.93 5.37
N SER A 8 17.58 -5.43 4.71
CA SER A 8 16.36 -4.95 5.37
C SER A 8 15.62 -6.08 6.11
N ILE A 9 15.57 -7.29 5.53
CA ILE A 9 15.00 -8.46 6.21
C ILE A 9 15.85 -8.85 7.43
N ALA A 10 17.18 -8.91 7.28
CA ALA A 10 18.08 -9.25 8.38
C ALA A 10 17.98 -8.25 9.55
N GLN A 11 17.90 -6.95 9.27
CA GLN A 11 17.65 -5.93 10.28
C GLN A 11 16.28 -6.09 10.95
N GLY A 12 15.24 -6.46 10.20
CA GLY A 12 13.92 -6.75 10.75
C GLY A 12 13.96 -7.92 11.75
N VAL A 13 14.67 -9.00 11.40
CA VAL A 13 14.86 -10.14 12.29
C VAL A 13 15.64 -9.76 13.55
N LEU A 14 16.78 -9.06 13.42
CA LEU A 14 17.59 -8.62 14.55
C LEU A 14 16.81 -7.65 15.46
N GLY A 15 16.09 -6.70 14.88
CA GLY A 15 15.23 -5.78 15.62
C GLY A 15 14.13 -6.51 16.37
N LYS A 16 13.56 -7.57 15.77
CA LYS A 16 12.60 -8.43 16.46
C LYS A 16 13.23 -9.17 17.64
N ILE A 17 14.41 -9.76 17.46
CA ILE A 17 15.15 -10.44 18.54
C ILE A 17 15.39 -9.47 19.69
N ALA A 18 15.80 -8.24 19.40
CA ALA A 18 16.06 -7.21 20.40
C ALA A 18 14.79 -6.67 21.10
N SER A 19 13.59 -6.95 20.60
CA SER A 19 12.35 -6.38 21.15
C SER A 19 12.00 -6.95 22.52
N SER A 20 11.49 -6.11 23.42
CA SER A 20 11.11 -6.52 24.78
C SER A 20 10.07 -7.65 24.78
N ALA A 21 9.04 -7.53 23.93
CA ALA A 21 8.00 -8.53 23.80
C ALA A 21 8.55 -9.90 23.40
N PHE A 22 9.55 -9.92 22.50
CA PHE A 22 10.18 -11.16 22.09
C PHE A 22 11.10 -11.74 23.18
N GLN A 23 11.85 -10.90 23.89
CA GLN A 23 12.70 -11.34 25.01
C GLN A 23 11.87 -11.99 26.14
N GLU A 24 10.65 -11.50 26.40
CA GLU A 24 9.71 -12.18 27.29
C GLU A 24 9.32 -13.58 26.77
N ALA A 25 9.05 -13.71 25.47
CA ALA A 25 8.74 -15.00 24.85
C ALA A 25 9.90 -16.00 24.98
N VAL A 26 11.13 -15.54 24.76
CA VAL A 26 12.36 -16.33 24.94
C VAL A 26 12.49 -16.82 26.38
N ALA A 27 12.22 -15.97 27.37
CA ALA A 27 12.24 -16.35 28.78
C ALA A 27 11.17 -17.40 29.13
N ILE A 28 9.95 -17.25 28.60
CA ILE A 28 8.81 -18.17 28.85
C ILE A 28 9.09 -19.61 28.41
N TYR A 29 9.89 -19.79 27.36
CA TYR A 29 10.22 -21.10 26.78
C TYR A 29 11.66 -21.54 27.03
N SER A 30 12.48 -20.70 27.66
CA SER A 30 13.87 -20.99 28.04
C SER A 30 14.74 -21.43 26.84
N VAL A 31 14.67 -20.64 25.76
CA VAL A 31 15.42 -20.84 24.50
C VAL A 31 16.48 -19.74 24.27
N LYS A 32 17.02 -19.20 25.37
CA LYS A 32 17.89 -18.01 25.32
C LYS A 32 19.19 -18.28 24.55
N ASP A 33 19.81 -19.42 24.81
CA ASP A 33 21.11 -19.77 24.20
C ASP A 33 20.94 -19.99 22.69
N GLU A 34 19.88 -20.70 22.27
CA GLU A 34 19.62 -20.97 20.86
C GLU A 34 19.33 -19.70 20.06
N ILE A 35 18.63 -18.73 20.66
CA ILE A 35 18.32 -17.44 20.02
C ILE A 35 19.55 -16.52 20.01
N HIS A 36 20.35 -16.51 21.06
CA HIS A 36 21.59 -15.72 21.11
C HIS A 36 22.58 -16.20 20.03
N GLU A 37 22.78 -17.51 19.88
CA GLU A 37 23.67 -18.05 18.84
C GLU A 37 23.16 -17.73 17.42
N LEU A 38 21.83 -17.67 17.23
CA LEU A 38 21.24 -17.23 15.97
C LEU A 38 21.49 -15.73 15.73
N GLU A 39 21.31 -14.89 16.75
CA GLU A 39 21.56 -13.45 16.70
C GLU A 39 23.01 -13.13 16.31
N ASP A 40 23.99 -13.78 16.96
CA ASP A 40 25.42 -13.59 16.66
C ASP A 40 25.74 -13.91 15.19
N THR A 41 25.22 -15.04 14.70
CA THR A 41 25.40 -15.47 13.30
C THR A 41 24.78 -14.46 12.34
N MET A 42 23.60 -13.96 12.66
CA MET A 42 22.89 -12.98 11.84
C MET A 42 23.55 -11.61 11.83
N ALA A 43 24.07 -11.16 12.96
CA ALA A 43 24.82 -9.91 13.06
C ALA A 43 26.07 -9.95 12.16
N ALA A 44 26.81 -11.06 12.19
CA ALA A 44 27.99 -11.27 11.35
C ALA A 44 27.65 -11.27 9.85
N ILE A 45 26.55 -11.91 9.45
CA ILE A 45 26.07 -11.89 8.05
C ILE A 45 25.65 -10.46 7.66
N THR A 46 24.89 -9.78 8.51
CA THR A 46 24.32 -8.44 8.22
C THR A 46 25.39 -7.42 7.89
N ALA A 47 26.57 -7.52 8.53
CA ALA A 47 27.70 -6.62 8.34
C ALA A 47 28.25 -6.56 6.90
N VAL A 48 27.88 -7.50 6.04
CA VAL A 48 28.40 -7.60 4.66
C VAL A 48 27.30 -7.47 3.59
N LEU A 49 26.03 -7.40 3.99
CA LEU A 49 24.92 -7.48 3.04
C LEU A 49 24.76 -6.23 2.19
N LEU A 50 25.05 -5.05 2.73
CA LEU A 50 25.01 -3.80 1.95
C LEU A 50 25.97 -3.86 0.76
N ASP A 51 27.19 -4.35 0.99
CA ASP A 51 28.18 -4.53 -0.08
C ASP A 51 27.75 -5.62 -1.08
N ALA A 52 27.19 -6.72 -0.58
CA ALA A 52 26.68 -7.79 -1.42
C ALA A 52 25.52 -7.34 -2.32
N GLU A 53 24.58 -6.56 -1.78
CA GLU A 53 23.43 -6.04 -2.51
C GLU A 53 23.84 -5.08 -3.64
N GLU A 54 24.85 -4.24 -3.43
CA GLU A 54 25.37 -3.34 -4.47
C GLU A 54 26.08 -4.10 -5.59
N GLN A 55 26.88 -5.12 -5.23
CA GLN A 55 27.66 -5.89 -6.19
C GLN A 55 26.82 -6.90 -7.00
N GLN A 56 25.60 -7.24 -6.54
CA GLN A 56 24.79 -8.31 -7.13
C GLN A 56 24.49 -8.10 -8.62
N ALA A 57 24.41 -6.85 -9.09
CA ALA A 57 24.04 -6.55 -10.47
C ALA A 57 25.03 -7.11 -11.50
N LYS A 58 26.29 -7.32 -11.10
CA LYS A 58 27.37 -7.80 -11.98
C LYS A 58 27.76 -9.26 -11.71
N ASN A 59 27.15 -9.94 -10.73
CA ASN A 59 27.54 -11.28 -10.30
C ASN A 59 26.33 -12.21 -10.07
N HIS A 60 26.11 -13.16 -10.99
CA HIS A 60 25.02 -14.15 -10.88
C HIS A 60 25.18 -15.09 -9.69
N GLY A 61 26.40 -15.49 -9.33
CA GLY A 61 26.66 -16.32 -8.15
C GLY A 61 26.20 -15.63 -6.87
N LEU A 62 26.50 -14.33 -6.77
CA LEU A 62 26.09 -13.49 -5.64
C LEU A 62 24.56 -13.29 -5.59
N GLN A 63 23.87 -13.16 -6.73
CA GLN A 63 22.41 -13.12 -6.78
C GLN A 63 21.77 -14.39 -6.23
N LEU A 64 22.32 -15.57 -6.60
CA LEU A 64 21.82 -16.84 -6.09
C LEU A 64 22.08 -16.99 -4.58
N TRP A 65 23.24 -16.53 -4.11
CA TRP A 65 23.59 -16.50 -2.69
C TRP A 65 22.63 -15.61 -1.89
N LEU A 66 22.36 -14.39 -2.35
CA LEU A 66 21.40 -13.46 -1.73
C LEU A 66 19.98 -14.04 -1.71
N ARG A 67 19.55 -14.69 -2.81
CA ARG A 67 18.23 -15.35 -2.88
C ARG A 67 18.08 -16.47 -1.84
N ARG A 68 19.10 -17.33 -1.69
CA ARG A 68 19.11 -18.40 -0.68
C ARG A 68 19.09 -17.83 0.74
N LEU A 69 19.93 -16.83 1.01
CA LEU A 69 19.99 -16.18 2.31
C LEU A 69 18.64 -15.56 2.68
N ARG A 70 18.01 -14.85 1.75
CA ARG A 70 16.68 -14.26 1.92
C ARG A 70 15.63 -15.29 2.35
N ASP A 71 15.59 -16.45 1.68
CA ASP A 71 14.61 -17.49 1.99
C ASP A 71 14.81 -18.01 3.43
N VAL A 72 16.06 -18.21 3.86
CA VAL A 72 16.39 -18.63 5.24
C VAL A 72 16.08 -17.54 6.27
N LEU A 73 16.25 -16.26 5.94
CA LEU A 73 15.86 -15.17 6.82
C LEU A 73 14.34 -15.09 7.01
N TYR A 74 13.56 -15.41 5.97
CA TYR A 74 12.12 -15.54 6.11
C TYR A 74 11.74 -16.72 7.01
N ASP A 75 12.39 -17.87 6.86
CA ASP A 75 12.18 -19.01 7.75
C ASP A 75 12.53 -18.65 9.21
N ALA A 76 13.57 -17.83 9.41
CA ALA A 76 13.89 -17.26 10.73
C ALA A 76 12.76 -16.38 11.26
N GLU A 77 12.29 -15.38 10.50
CA GLU A 77 11.15 -14.54 10.90
C GLU A 77 9.93 -15.40 11.30
N ASP A 78 9.61 -16.44 10.52
CA ASP A 78 8.45 -17.30 10.77
C ASP A 78 8.60 -18.16 12.04
N VAL A 79 9.82 -18.57 12.41
CA VAL A 79 10.11 -19.25 13.68
C VAL A 79 10.01 -18.28 14.87
N LEU A 80 10.54 -17.07 14.74
CA LEU A 80 10.42 -16.05 15.79
C LEU A 80 8.95 -15.65 15.99
N ASP A 81 8.17 -15.49 14.92
CA ASP A 81 6.72 -15.28 14.99
C ASP A 81 6.00 -16.45 15.67
N GLU A 82 6.32 -17.71 15.34
CA GLU A 82 5.72 -18.87 16.01
C GLU A 82 5.94 -18.84 17.53
N LEU A 83 7.16 -18.51 17.98
CA LEU A 83 7.50 -18.42 19.41
C LEU A 83 6.70 -17.30 20.11
N GLU A 84 6.64 -16.12 19.52
CA GLU A 84 5.92 -14.97 20.06
C GLU A 84 4.40 -15.25 20.15
N CYS A 85 3.80 -15.80 19.09
CA CYS A 85 2.38 -16.17 19.09
C CYS A 85 2.07 -17.18 20.20
N GLU A 86 2.93 -18.19 20.40
CA GLU A 86 2.73 -19.19 21.45
C GLU A 86 2.96 -18.65 22.87
N ALA A 87 3.79 -17.61 23.02
CA ALA A 87 3.96 -16.88 24.26
C ALA A 87 2.71 -16.06 24.61
N LEU A 88 2.17 -15.27 23.66
CA LEU A 88 0.89 -14.56 23.81
C LEU A 88 -0.23 -15.53 24.18
N ARG A 89 -0.28 -16.69 23.50
CA ARG A 89 -1.24 -17.76 23.82
C ARG A 89 -1.13 -18.27 25.24
N LYS A 90 0.09 -18.38 25.78
CA LYS A 90 0.35 -18.78 27.18
C LYS A 90 -0.12 -17.73 28.17
N GLN A 91 0.16 -16.47 27.91
CA GLN A 91 -0.32 -15.37 28.74
C GLN A 91 -1.85 -15.32 28.78
N VAL A 92 -2.52 -15.41 27.62
CA VAL A 92 -3.99 -15.38 27.53
C VAL A 92 -4.65 -16.57 28.22
N ILE A 93 -4.14 -17.79 28.02
CA ILE A 93 -4.68 -18.98 28.72
C ILE A 93 -4.43 -18.90 30.23
N ASN A 94 -3.30 -18.32 30.67
CA ASN A 94 -3.05 -18.13 32.09
C ASN A 94 -4.01 -17.13 32.73
N ARG A 95 -4.26 -16.00 32.04
CA ARG A 95 -5.10 -14.89 32.51
C ARG A 95 -6.60 -15.17 32.41
N TYR A 96 -7.06 -15.76 31.31
CA TYR A 96 -8.49 -15.93 31.00
C TYR A 96 -8.93 -17.39 30.85
N GLY A 97 -8.00 -18.33 30.74
CA GLY A 97 -8.32 -19.74 30.48
C GLY A 97 -8.77 -20.51 31.72
N GLY A 98 -9.79 -21.34 31.56
CA GLY A 98 -10.27 -22.25 32.60
C GLY A 98 -9.33 -23.44 32.83
N ILE A 99 -9.54 -24.17 33.93
CA ILE A 99 -8.74 -25.37 34.30
C ILE A 99 -8.72 -26.39 33.16
N LYS A 100 -9.86 -26.63 32.51
CA LYS A 100 -9.98 -27.57 31.38
C LYS A 100 -9.11 -27.19 30.18
N GLU A 101 -9.01 -25.90 29.86
CA GLU A 101 -8.14 -25.41 28.78
C GLU A 101 -6.66 -25.58 29.14
N LYS A 102 -6.29 -25.26 30.39
CA LYS A 102 -4.92 -25.44 30.90
C LYS A 102 -4.47 -26.90 30.84
N VAL A 103 -5.33 -27.83 31.26
CA VAL A 103 -5.08 -29.28 31.18
C VAL A 103 -4.99 -29.76 29.73
N ARG A 104 -5.93 -29.37 28.86
CA ARG A 104 -5.87 -29.73 27.43
C ARG A 104 -4.57 -29.27 26.78
N ARG A 105 -4.08 -28.07 27.11
CA ARG A 105 -2.82 -27.56 26.57
C ARG A 105 -1.63 -28.40 27.02
N PHE A 106 -1.60 -28.85 28.26
CA PHE A 106 -0.53 -29.68 28.79
C PHE A 106 -0.35 -30.96 27.97
N PHE A 107 -1.43 -31.53 27.44
CA PHE A 107 -1.39 -32.72 26.57
C PHE A 107 -1.37 -32.41 25.07
N SER A 108 -1.30 -31.14 24.68
CA SER A 108 -1.26 -30.72 23.27
C SER A 108 0.17 -30.55 22.75
N LEU A 109 0.32 -30.47 21.42
CA LEU A 109 1.58 -30.08 20.77
C LEU A 109 2.03 -28.65 21.13
N SER A 110 1.17 -27.85 21.77
CA SER A 110 1.46 -26.52 22.32
C SER A 110 1.89 -26.55 23.80
N ASN A 111 2.32 -27.71 24.32
CA ASN A 111 3.00 -27.81 25.62
C ASN A 111 4.38 -27.12 25.55
N THR A 112 4.77 -26.42 26.61
CA THR A 112 6.07 -25.75 26.79
C THR A 112 7.27 -26.62 26.38
N LEU A 113 7.34 -27.90 26.78
CA LEU A 113 8.49 -28.75 26.47
C LEU A 113 8.56 -29.14 24.99
N ILE A 114 7.42 -29.47 24.39
CA ILE A 114 7.33 -29.83 22.97
C ILE A 114 7.65 -28.62 22.09
N LEU A 115 7.08 -27.45 22.42
CA LEU A 115 7.38 -26.20 21.73
C LEU A 115 8.84 -25.79 21.90
N ARG A 116 9.41 -25.90 23.12
CA ARG A 116 10.83 -25.66 23.34
C ARG A 116 11.69 -26.53 22.45
N ALA A 117 11.46 -27.85 22.44
CA ALA A 117 12.21 -28.78 21.59
C ALA A 117 12.05 -28.44 20.10
N LYS A 118 10.83 -28.12 19.65
CA LYS A 118 10.53 -27.74 18.27
C LYS A 118 11.26 -26.46 17.85
N ILE A 119 11.17 -25.39 18.65
CA ILE A 119 11.83 -24.11 18.38
C ILE A 119 13.35 -24.29 18.43
N SER A 120 13.89 -25.00 19.43
CA SER A 120 15.33 -25.26 19.52
C SER A 120 15.87 -26.00 18.30
N HIS A 121 15.14 -27.04 17.83
CA HIS A 121 15.50 -27.76 16.61
C HIS A 121 15.47 -26.85 15.38
N LYS A 122 14.38 -26.10 15.18
CA LYS A 122 14.25 -25.19 14.03
C LYS A 122 15.30 -24.08 14.04
N SER A 123 15.53 -23.44 15.19
CA SER A 123 16.56 -22.41 15.34
C SER A 123 17.95 -22.95 15.04
N LYS A 124 18.26 -24.17 15.50
CA LYS A 124 19.51 -24.86 15.18
C LYS A 124 19.65 -25.13 13.68
N GLU A 125 18.63 -25.67 13.03
CA GLU A 125 18.62 -25.93 11.59
C GLU A 125 18.85 -24.66 10.76
N ILE A 126 18.18 -23.57 11.14
CA ILE A 126 18.35 -22.25 10.52
C ILE A 126 19.78 -21.75 10.72
N ARG A 127 20.29 -21.80 11.96
CA ARG A 127 21.66 -21.37 12.27
C ARG A 127 22.71 -22.17 11.49
N GLU A 128 22.58 -23.48 11.40
CA GLU A 128 23.47 -24.34 10.62
C GLU A 128 23.43 -23.97 9.13
N THR A 129 22.24 -23.68 8.61
CA THR A 129 22.07 -23.24 7.22
C THR A 129 22.70 -21.86 6.99
N LEU A 130 22.47 -20.90 7.88
CA LEU A 130 23.09 -19.58 7.84
C LEU A 130 24.62 -19.67 7.93
N SER A 131 25.15 -20.54 8.79
CA SER A 131 26.59 -20.76 8.94
C SER A 131 27.21 -21.31 7.65
N LYS A 132 26.54 -22.25 6.98
CA LYS A 132 26.96 -22.76 5.66
C LYS A 132 26.97 -21.64 4.61
N ILE A 133 25.90 -20.85 4.53
CA ILE A 133 25.78 -19.70 3.63
C ILE A 133 26.87 -18.65 3.92
N PHE A 134 27.19 -18.41 5.19
CA PHE A 134 28.22 -17.47 5.60
C PHE A 134 29.63 -17.91 5.17
N ILE A 135 29.93 -19.21 5.21
CA ILE A 135 31.20 -19.75 4.71
C ILE A 135 31.30 -19.57 3.18
N GLU A 136 30.21 -19.79 2.45
CA GLU A 136 30.14 -19.58 1.00
C GLU A 136 30.46 -18.12 0.61
N LYS A 137 30.23 -17.14 1.50
CA LYS A 137 30.57 -15.73 1.23
C LYS A 137 32.03 -15.53 0.87
N ASN A 138 32.95 -16.37 1.37
CA ASN A 138 34.39 -16.25 1.13
C ASN A 138 34.77 -16.43 -0.35
N GLN A 139 33.83 -16.89 -1.18
CA GLN A 139 33.98 -16.94 -2.64
C GLN A 139 33.77 -15.56 -3.30
N PHE A 140 33.30 -14.57 -2.53
CA PHE A 140 33.03 -13.21 -2.97
C PHE A 140 33.91 -12.23 -2.18
N ASP A 141 34.44 -11.22 -2.87
CA ASP A 141 35.27 -10.18 -2.28
C ASP A 141 34.38 -9.09 -1.63
N LEU A 142 33.75 -9.44 -0.51
CA LEU A 142 32.75 -8.62 0.18
C LEU A 142 33.34 -7.92 1.40
N ASN A 143 33.26 -6.60 1.41
CA ASN A 143 33.73 -5.74 2.49
C ASN A 143 32.71 -5.63 3.64
N VAL A 144 33.23 -5.55 4.87
CA VAL A 144 32.43 -5.21 6.04
C VAL A 144 32.11 -3.72 5.99
N ARG A 145 30.81 -3.39 6.08
CA ARG A 145 30.36 -2.00 6.16
C ARG A 145 29.70 -1.76 7.52
N SER A 146 30.09 -0.67 8.18
CA SER A 146 29.35 -0.19 9.35
C SER A 146 28.02 0.39 8.89
N VAL A 147 26.93 0.03 9.59
CA VAL A 147 25.63 0.66 9.40
C VAL A 147 25.77 2.11 9.84
N ASP A 148 25.74 3.03 8.89
CA ASP A 148 25.47 4.42 9.23
C ASP A 148 24.01 4.45 9.67
N ASN A 149 23.78 4.41 10.99
CA ASN A 149 22.45 4.52 11.60
C ASN A 149 21.96 5.94 11.34
N GLY A 150 21.57 6.24 10.09
CA GLY A 150 21.22 7.54 9.53
C GLY A 150 20.11 8.24 10.30
N VAL A 151 20.47 8.68 11.50
CA VAL A 151 19.90 9.69 12.36
C VAL A 151 20.98 10.78 12.47
N ALA A 152 21.76 10.98 11.39
CA ALA A 152 22.33 12.31 11.17
C ALA A 152 21.14 13.26 11.13
N HIS A 153 21.24 14.40 11.81
CA HIS A 153 20.26 15.48 11.74
C HIS A 153 20.07 15.90 10.28
N LEU A 154 19.21 15.17 9.55
CA LEU A 154 18.89 15.42 8.16
C LEU A 154 18.19 16.77 8.15
N ARG A 155 18.68 17.70 7.32
CA ARG A 155 17.91 18.91 6.97
C ARG A 155 16.50 18.46 6.64
N SER A 156 15.55 18.75 7.52
CA SER A 156 14.15 18.42 7.29
C SER A 156 13.55 19.58 6.52
N ARG A 157 13.12 19.31 5.29
CA ARG A 157 12.34 20.30 4.54
C ARG A 157 11.02 20.53 5.28
N GLU A 158 10.74 21.78 5.65
CA GLU A 158 9.39 22.21 6.03
C GLU A 158 8.50 22.03 4.80
N MET A 159 7.62 21.02 4.86
CA MET A 159 6.61 20.82 3.83
C MET A 159 5.52 21.87 4.06
N THR A 160 5.29 22.74 3.08
CA THR A 160 4.07 23.56 3.03
C THR A 160 2.93 22.64 2.60
N TYR A 161 2.05 22.29 3.53
CA TYR A 161 0.95 21.34 3.35
C TYR A 161 -0.28 21.95 2.64
N SER A 162 -1.14 21.04 2.15
CA SER A 162 -2.54 21.15 1.71
C SER A 162 -2.91 21.51 0.27
N PHE A 163 -1.98 21.82 -0.63
CA PHE A 163 -2.35 22.02 -2.04
C PHE A 163 -1.13 21.92 -2.98
N VAL A 164 -1.25 21.18 -4.10
CA VAL A 164 -0.33 21.34 -5.23
C VAL A 164 -0.59 22.74 -5.82
N SER A 165 0.13 23.73 -5.31
CA SER A 165 -0.01 25.11 -5.76
C SER A 165 0.35 25.24 -7.24
N LYS A 166 -0.33 26.14 -7.97
CA LYS A 166 0.10 26.64 -9.30
C LYS A 166 1.60 27.02 -9.33
N LEU A 167 2.20 27.28 -8.17
CA LEU A 167 3.61 27.61 -7.96
C LEU A 167 4.58 26.43 -8.09
N ASP A 168 4.10 25.18 -8.22
CA ASP A 168 4.95 23.97 -8.30
C ASP A 168 5.31 23.50 -9.71
N VAL A 169 4.66 24.04 -10.74
CA VAL A 169 4.92 23.68 -12.14
C VAL A 169 5.74 24.78 -12.80
N VAL A 170 6.95 24.44 -13.26
CA VAL A 170 7.89 25.38 -13.90
C VAL A 170 7.90 25.15 -15.40
N GLY A 171 7.99 26.23 -16.20
CA GLY A 171 8.28 26.15 -17.63
C GLY A 171 7.19 25.58 -18.53
N ARG A 172 5.91 25.64 -18.13
CA ARG A 172 4.78 25.05 -18.88
C ARG A 172 3.76 26.05 -19.42
N GLU A 173 3.98 27.35 -19.25
CA GLU A 173 2.98 28.35 -19.64
C GLU A 173 2.69 28.34 -21.15
N SER A 174 3.73 28.26 -22.00
CA SER A 174 3.52 28.23 -23.45
C SER A 174 2.78 26.98 -23.95
N ASP A 175 2.97 25.84 -23.29
CA ASP A 175 2.25 24.61 -23.65
C ASP A 175 0.78 24.68 -23.18
N LYS A 176 0.57 25.23 -21.98
CA LYS A 176 -0.75 25.49 -21.41
C LYS A 176 -1.56 26.43 -22.30
N GLU A 177 -0.99 27.55 -22.72
CA GLU A 177 -1.63 28.54 -23.59
C GLU A 177 -2.08 27.92 -24.93
N LYS A 178 -1.23 27.11 -25.57
CA LYS A 178 -1.59 26.42 -26.83
C LYS A 178 -2.79 25.49 -26.66
N ILE A 179 -2.86 24.74 -25.56
CA ILE A 179 -3.99 23.83 -25.32
C ILE A 179 -5.26 24.65 -25.01
N ILE A 180 -5.14 25.71 -24.20
CA ILE A 180 -6.26 26.61 -23.91
C ILE A 180 -6.79 27.22 -25.20
N GLU A 181 -5.94 27.68 -26.11
CA GLU A 181 -6.35 28.22 -27.40
C GLU A 181 -7.23 27.23 -28.18
N ILE A 182 -6.84 25.95 -28.24
CA ILE A 182 -7.62 24.89 -28.89
C ILE A 182 -8.95 24.62 -28.17
N LEU A 183 -8.97 24.70 -26.83
CA LEU A 183 -10.19 24.52 -26.04
C LEU A 183 -11.18 25.67 -26.21
N MET A 184 -10.69 26.90 -26.42
CA MET A 184 -11.52 28.10 -26.58
C MET A 184 -12.05 28.27 -28.01
N GLN A 185 -11.50 27.57 -29.00
CA GLN A 185 -11.98 27.65 -30.38
C GLN A 185 -13.40 27.08 -30.51
N PRO A 186 -14.33 27.81 -31.17
CA PRO A 186 -15.66 27.32 -31.48
C PRO A 186 -15.53 26.16 -32.47
N ASP A 187 -15.87 24.96 -32.02
CA ASP A 187 -15.78 23.75 -32.83
C ASP A 187 -17.17 23.42 -33.39
N GLN A 188 -17.25 23.20 -34.71
CA GLN A 188 -18.49 22.76 -35.36
C GLN A 188 -18.74 21.25 -35.17
N LYS A 189 -17.74 20.51 -34.66
CA LYS A 189 -17.83 19.07 -34.39
C LYS A 189 -18.55 18.83 -33.07
N THR A 190 -19.31 17.73 -33.01
CA THR A 190 -20.01 17.28 -31.80
C THR A 190 -19.06 16.96 -30.66
N LEU A 191 -17.89 16.38 -30.95
CA LEU A 191 -16.88 16.01 -29.95
C LEU A 191 -15.47 16.11 -30.51
N SER A 192 -14.57 16.78 -29.77
CA SER A 192 -13.18 16.96 -30.18
C SER A 192 -12.19 16.47 -29.13
N VAL A 193 -11.15 15.77 -29.58
CA VAL A 193 -10.17 15.09 -28.74
C VAL A 193 -8.78 15.65 -29.02
N ILE A 194 -8.13 16.12 -27.95
CA ILE A 194 -6.81 16.76 -27.96
C ILE A 194 -5.81 15.81 -27.29
N PRO A 195 -4.99 15.08 -28.06
CA PRO A 195 -4.01 14.18 -27.49
C PRO A 195 -2.72 14.92 -27.09
N ILE A 196 -2.29 14.72 -25.85
CA ILE A 196 -1.01 15.14 -25.27
C ILE A 196 -0.11 13.91 -25.16
N VAL A 197 1.01 13.90 -25.90
CA VAL A 197 1.92 12.75 -25.97
C VAL A 197 3.29 13.11 -25.44
N GLY A 198 3.89 12.20 -24.69
CA GLY A 198 5.24 12.36 -24.16
C GLY A 198 5.64 11.17 -23.29
N ILE A 199 6.94 10.98 -23.08
CA ILE A 199 7.45 9.88 -22.25
C ILE A 199 6.98 10.00 -20.79
N GLY A 200 7.13 8.93 -20.01
CA GLY A 200 6.80 8.93 -18.58
C GLY A 200 7.58 10.01 -17.83
N GLY A 201 6.96 10.63 -16.82
CA GLY A 201 7.62 11.67 -16.01
C GLY A 201 7.80 13.03 -16.69
N MET A 202 7.35 13.20 -17.94
CA MET A 202 7.50 14.45 -18.71
C MET A 202 6.57 15.60 -18.24
N GLY A 203 5.60 15.30 -17.38
CA GLY A 203 4.65 16.28 -16.83
C GLY A 203 3.35 16.46 -17.63
N LYS A 204 2.91 15.44 -18.38
CA LYS A 204 1.64 15.47 -19.14
C LYS A 204 0.43 15.73 -18.25
N THR A 205 0.29 14.93 -17.18
CA THR A 205 -0.74 15.09 -16.16
C THR A 205 -0.67 16.46 -15.50
N ALA A 206 0.53 16.96 -15.20
CA ALA A 206 0.71 18.30 -14.63
C ALA A 206 0.23 19.42 -15.59
N LEU A 207 0.56 19.31 -16.88
CA LEU A 207 0.08 20.24 -17.90
C LEU A 207 -1.45 20.17 -18.06
N ALA A 208 -2.02 18.97 -18.12
CA ALA A 208 -3.46 18.77 -18.18
C ALA A 208 -4.16 19.36 -16.93
N LYS A 209 -3.59 19.20 -15.73
CA LYS A 209 -4.12 19.83 -14.50
C LYS A 209 -4.04 21.35 -14.54
N LEU A 210 -2.95 21.93 -15.08
CA LEU A 210 -2.82 23.38 -15.26
C LEU A 210 -3.91 23.95 -16.18
N VAL A 211 -4.17 23.27 -17.30
CA VAL A 211 -5.22 23.64 -18.25
C VAL A 211 -6.60 23.45 -17.63
N TYR A 212 -6.86 22.28 -17.03
CA TYR A 212 -8.14 21.94 -16.40
C TYR A 212 -8.56 22.96 -15.33
N ASN A 213 -7.60 23.44 -14.54
CA ASN A 213 -7.83 24.39 -13.46
C ASN A 213 -7.72 25.87 -13.87
N ASP A 214 -7.53 26.16 -15.15
CA ASP A 214 -7.50 27.54 -15.65
C ASP A 214 -8.88 28.20 -15.57
N ASP A 215 -8.90 29.50 -15.25
CA ASP A 215 -10.16 30.20 -14.99
C ASP A 215 -10.98 30.44 -16.26
N ASN A 216 -10.34 30.52 -17.43
CA ASN A 216 -11.05 30.60 -18.70
C ASN A 216 -11.68 29.25 -19.05
N VAL A 217 -10.97 28.15 -18.79
CA VAL A 217 -11.49 26.78 -18.96
C VAL A 217 -12.67 26.52 -18.03
N LYS A 218 -12.58 26.93 -16.76
CA LYS A 218 -13.69 26.84 -15.80
C LYS A 218 -14.95 27.57 -16.26
N LYS A 219 -14.80 28.74 -16.91
CA LYS A 219 -15.94 29.52 -17.42
C LYS A 219 -16.53 28.95 -18.70
N GLN A 220 -15.73 28.24 -19.50
CA GLN A 220 -16.12 27.77 -20.83
C GLN A 220 -16.92 26.46 -20.81
N PHE A 221 -16.72 25.61 -19.80
CA PHE A 221 -17.33 24.29 -19.69
C PHE A 221 -18.20 24.19 -18.44
N GLU A 222 -19.46 23.78 -18.63
CA GLU A 222 -20.44 23.62 -17.55
C GLU A 222 -20.06 22.45 -16.63
N SER A 223 -19.52 21.39 -17.23
CA SER A 223 -19.03 20.22 -16.52
C SER A 223 -17.57 19.97 -16.88
N ARG A 224 -16.76 19.66 -15.88
CA ARG A 224 -15.36 19.28 -16.03
C ARG A 224 -15.17 17.96 -15.29
N LEU A 225 -14.63 16.98 -15.99
CA LEU A 225 -14.51 15.61 -15.52
C LEU A 225 -13.07 15.14 -15.68
N TRP A 226 -12.56 14.36 -14.74
CA TRP A 226 -11.20 13.82 -14.76
C TRP A 226 -11.18 12.35 -14.40
N VAL A 227 -10.64 11.51 -15.29
CA VAL A 227 -10.53 10.06 -15.09
C VAL A 227 -9.15 9.56 -15.47
N CYS A 228 -8.53 8.80 -14.57
CA CYS A 228 -7.36 7.97 -14.89
C CYS A 228 -7.87 6.65 -15.49
N VAL A 229 -7.45 6.34 -16.71
CA VAL A 229 -7.99 5.18 -17.45
C VAL A 229 -7.28 3.89 -17.04
N PRO A 230 -7.99 2.78 -16.78
CA PRO A 230 -7.39 1.47 -16.56
C PRO A 230 -6.47 1.04 -17.72
N GLU A 231 -5.41 0.28 -17.43
CA GLU A 231 -4.41 -0.12 -18.45
C GLU A 231 -5.03 -0.96 -19.58
N ASP A 232 -5.98 -1.84 -19.24
CA ASP A 232 -6.75 -2.65 -20.17
C ASP A 232 -7.90 -1.88 -20.85
N PHE A 233 -8.17 -0.64 -20.43
CA PHE A 233 -9.31 0.16 -20.87
C PHE A 233 -10.63 -0.56 -20.63
N ASP A 234 -10.84 -1.16 -19.44
CA ASP A 234 -12.14 -1.72 -19.10
C ASP A 234 -13.24 -0.65 -19.19
N LEU A 235 -14.21 -0.86 -20.09
CA LEU A 235 -15.27 0.12 -20.38
C LEU A 235 -16.16 0.38 -19.16
N LYS A 236 -16.51 -0.68 -18.41
CA LYS A 236 -17.37 -0.57 -17.24
C LYS A 236 -16.69 0.27 -16.16
N LYS A 237 -15.45 -0.08 -15.80
CA LYS A 237 -14.64 0.64 -14.80
C LYS A 237 -14.39 2.08 -15.21
N THR A 238 -14.19 2.34 -16.51
CA THR A 238 -14.02 3.70 -17.03
C THR A 238 -15.30 4.54 -16.89
N ILE A 239 -16.46 3.99 -17.27
CA ILE A 239 -17.75 4.69 -17.11
C ILE A 239 -18.05 4.94 -15.63
N GLU A 240 -17.85 3.95 -14.76
CA GLU A 240 -18.02 4.10 -13.31
C GLU A 240 -17.14 5.22 -12.76
N ALA A 241 -15.89 5.32 -13.20
CA ALA A 241 -14.98 6.38 -12.79
C ALA A 241 -15.45 7.77 -13.26
N ILE A 242 -15.97 7.90 -14.48
CA ILE A 242 -16.54 9.15 -14.99
C ILE A 242 -17.75 9.57 -14.15
N ILE A 243 -18.67 8.65 -13.88
CA ILE A 243 -19.87 8.94 -13.11
C ILE A 243 -19.52 9.30 -11.66
N LYS A 244 -18.56 8.58 -11.07
CA LYS A 244 -18.07 8.86 -9.72
C LYS A 244 -17.49 10.27 -9.62
N ASP A 245 -16.69 10.71 -10.59
CA ASP A 245 -16.14 12.06 -10.62
C ASP A 245 -17.24 13.12 -10.82
N ALA A 246 -18.24 12.83 -11.66
CA ALA A 246 -19.36 13.74 -11.92
C ALA A 246 -20.32 13.92 -10.74
N THR A 247 -20.51 12.89 -9.92
CA THR A 247 -21.60 12.83 -8.91
C THR A 247 -21.14 12.65 -7.47
N GLY A 248 -19.88 12.24 -7.26
CA GLY A 248 -19.36 11.80 -5.96
C GLY A 248 -19.87 10.42 -5.50
N GLN A 249 -20.77 9.77 -6.26
CA GLN A 249 -21.36 8.49 -5.88
C GLN A 249 -20.69 7.31 -6.59
N SER A 250 -20.46 6.23 -5.84
CA SER A 250 -19.96 4.96 -6.38
C SER A 250 -21.13 4.06 -6.78
N LEU A 251 -21.27 3.77 -8.07
CA LEU A 251 -22.35 2.96 -8.64
C LEU A 251 -21.92 1.52 -9.00
N SER A 252 -21.09 0.90 -8.15
CA SER A 252 -20.45 -0.41 -8.41
C SER A 252 -21.42 -1.59 -8.60
N ASN A 253 -22.70 -1.42 -8.23
CA ASN A 253 -23.71 -2.48 -8.31
C ASN A 253 -24.55 -2.44 -9.61
N LEU A 254 -24.36 -1.42 -10.45
CA LEU A 254 -25.13 -1.27 -11.68
C LEU A 254 -24.56 -2.16 -12.80
N ASP A 255 -25.44 -2.65 -13.65
CA ASP A 255 -25.03 -3.29 -14.89
C ASP A 255 -24.51 -2.25 -15.91
N ILE A 256 -23.86 -2.72 -16.97
CA ILE A 256 -23.27 -1.83 -17.98
C ILE A 256 -24.32 -0.96 -18.69
N GLN A 257 -25.55 -1.43 -18.86
CA GLN A 257 -26.61 -0.69 -19.56
C GLN A 257 -27.13 0.45 -18.70
N GLN A 258 -27.31 0.21 -17.40
CA GLN A 258 -27.65 1.21 -16.40
C GLN A 258 -26.55 2.27 -16.31
N LEU A 259 -25.28 1.86 -16.24
CA LEU A 259 -24.13 2.78 -16.23
C LEU A 259 -24.08 3.64 -17.50
N GLN A 260 -24.29 3.05 -18.68
CA GLN A 260 -24.36 3.80 -19.94
C GLN A 260 -25.50 4.82 -19.94
N THR A 261 -26.67 4.45 -19.42
CA THR A 261 -27.83 5.35 -19.33
C THR A 261 -27.53 6.51 -18.39
N SER A 262 -26.97 6.24 -17.21
CA SER A 262 -26.59 7.27 -16.25
C SER A 262 -25.52 8.23 -16.81
N LEU A 263 -24.51 7.71 -17.52
CA LEU A 263 -23.50 8.55 -18.16
C LEU A 263 -24.13 9.49 -19.19
N ARG A 264 -25.03 8.98 -20.03
CA ARG A 264 -25.76 9.79 -21.02
C ARG A 264 -26.54 10.90 -20.32
N ASP A 265 -27.31 10.58 -19.29
CA ASP A 265 -28.09 11.58 -18.54
C ASP A 265 -27.22 12.65 -17.89
N ILE A 266 -26.01 12.30 -17.42
CA ILE A 266 -25.07 13.25 -16.81
C ILE A 266 -24.57 14.29 -17.82
N ILE A 267 -24.23 13.85 -19.03
CA ILE A 267 -23.58 14.70 -20.05
C ILE A 267 -24.58 15.33 -21.03
N LYS A 268 -25.79 14.79 -21.11
CA LYS A 268 -26.83 15.22 -22.04
C LYS A 268 -27.05 16.73 -21.95
N ASP A 269 -27.04 17.38 -23.11
CA ASP A 269 -27.25 18.82 -23.29
C ASP A 269 -26.25 19.73 -22.53
N LYS A 270 -25.18 19.18 -21.95
CA LYS A 270 -24.13 19.95 -21.25
C LYS A 270 -22.87 20.06 -22.08
N LYS A 271 -22.26 21.24 -22.07
CA LYS A 271 -20.92 21.43 -22.63
C LYS A 271 -19.88 20.98 -21.62
N PHE A 272 -19.21 19.86 -21.88
CA PHE A 272 -18.26 19.26 -20.94
C PHE A 272 -16.81 19.27 -21.44
N LEU A 273 -15.89 19.27 -20.48
CA LEU A 273 -14.48 18.92 -20.68
C LEU A 273 -14.18 17.63 -19.93
N LEU A 274 -13.76 16.58 -20.64
CA LEU A 274 -13.32 15.32 -20.02
C LEU A 274 -11.82 15.13 -20.19
N VAL A 275 -11.09 14.87 -19.11
CA VAL A 275 -9.68 14.47 -19.16
C VAL A 275 -9.60 12.97 -18.96
N LEU A 276 -9.10 12.26 -19.98
CA LEU A 276 -8.71 10.85 -19.93
C LEU A 276 -7.20 10.79 -19.74
N ASP A 277 -6.77 10.61 -18.50
CA ASP A 277 -5.37 10.63 -18.09
C ASP A 277 -4.73 9.23 -18.17
N ASP A 278 -3.49 9.19 -18.65
CA ASP A 278 -2.59 8.03 -18.81
C ASP A 278 -3.22 6.84 -19.55
N VAL A 279 -3.73 7.05 -20.76
CA VAL A 279 -4.32 5.98 -21.58
C VAL A 279 -3.24 5.06 -22.19
N TRP A 280 -3.35 3.75 -21.94
CA TRP A 280 -2.41 2.72 -22.44
C TRP A 280 -2.92 1.92 -23.63
N SER A 281 -4.17 1.45 -23.57
CA SER A 281 -4.75 0.54 -24.55
C SER A 281 -4.90 1.18 -25.94
N ASP A 282 -4.54 0.43 -26.97
CA ASP A 282 -4.77 0.76 -28.37
C ASP A 282 -6.01 0.03 -28.96
N ASP A 283 -6.90 -0.45 -28.08
CA ASP A 283 -8.18 -1.04 -28.47
C ASP A 283 -9.14 0.03 -29.01
N ARG A 284 -9.22 0.09 -30.33
CA ARG A 284 -10.10 1.02 -31.04
C ARG A 284 -11.58 0.72 -30.78
N SER A 285 -11.99 -0.53 -30.59
CA SER A 285 -13.41 -0.87 -30.40
C SER A 285 -13.93 -0.25 -29.12
N ARG A 286 -13.23 -0.49 -28.01
CA ARG A 286 -13.59 0.06 -26.68
C ARG A 286 -13.63 1.57 -26.67
N TRP A 287 -12.69 2.22 -27.38
CA TRP A 287 -12.72 3.66 -27.54
C TRP A 287 -13.95 4.15 -28.33
N GLU A 288 -14.28 3.53 -29.47
CA GLU A 288 -15.45 3.94 -30.25
C GLU A 288 -16.76 3.71 -29.48
N GLU A 289 -16.84 2.66 -28.66
CA GLU A 289 -17.97 2.43 -27.74
C GLU A 289 -18.12 3.56 -26.71
N LEU A 290 -17.05 3.93 -26.01
CA LEU A 290 -17.08 5.06 -25.07
C LEU A 290 -17.40 6.38 -25.78
N LYS A 291 -16.76 6.62 -26.93
CA LYS A 291 -16.94 7.84 -27.72
C LYS A 291 -18.37 7.99 -28.21
N ALA A 292 -19.04 6.91 -28.60
CA ALA A 292 -20.44 6.92 -29.00
C ALA A 292 -21.33 7.46 -27.88
N LEU A 293 -21.10 7.03 -26.63
CA LEU A 293 -21.82 7.54 -25.46
C LEU A 293 -21.56 9.04 -25.26
N LEU A 294 -20.30 9.45 -25.38
CA LEU A 294 -19.87 10.84 -25.15
C LEU A 294 -20.38 11.83 -26.22
N THR A 295 -20.83 11.35 -27.37
CA THR A 295 -21.37 12.21 -28.43
C THR A 295 -22.75 12.80 -28.13
N GLU A 296 -23.44 12.34 -27.09
CA GLU A 296 -24.73 12.90 -26.64
C GLU A 296 -24.61 14.23 -25.87
N GLY A 297 -23.39 14.69 -25.58
CA GLY A 297 -23.16 16.00 -24.97
C GLY A 297 -23.41 17.18 -25.92
N ALA A 298 -23.44 18.39 -25.36
CA ALA A 298 -23.64 19.60 -26.16
C ALA A 298 -22.46 19.86 -27.11
N SER A 299 -22.75 20.54 -28.23
CA SER A 299 -21.73 20.94 -29.21
C SER A 299 -20.62 21.78 -28.57
N GLY A 300 -19.38 21.52 -28.98
CA GLY A 300 -18.20 22.14 -28.41
C GLY A 300 -17.67 21.45 -27.15
N SER A 301 -18.21 20.28 -26.77
CA SER A 301 -17.60 19.42 -25.76
C SER A 301 -16.23 18.91 -26.21
N LYS A 302 -15.28 18.85 -25.28
CA LYS A 302 -13.87 18.54 -25.57
C LYS A 302 -13.36 17.42 -24.66
N ILE A 303 -12.40 16.66 -25.17
CA ILE A 303 -11.69 15.63 -24.43
C ILE A 303 -10.19 15.91 -24.53
N ILE A 304 -9.49 15.87 -23.40
CA ILE A 304 -8.02 15.81 -23.36
C ILE A 304 -7.64 14.37 -23.09
N VAL A 305 -6.76 13.82 -23.93
CA VAL A 305 -6.18 12.49 -23.70
C VAL A 305 -4.71 12.67 -23.40
N THR A 306 -4.22 12.17 -22.28
CA THR A 306 -2.77 12.06 -22.04
C THR A 306 -2.32 10.62 -22.27
N THR A 307 -1.23 10.43 -23.00
CA THR A 307 -0.70 9.08 -23.27
C THR A 307 0.81 9.11 -23.55
N ARG A 308 1.44 7.95 -23.42
CA ARG A 308 2.83 7.72 -23.83
C ARG A 308 2.92 7.18 -25.26
N SER A 309 1.81 6.72 -25.82
CA SER A 309 1.74 6.02 -27.10
C SER A 309 1.25 6.93 -28.22
N SER A 310 2.08 7.14 -29.24
CA SER A 310 1.65 7.83 -30.46
C SER A 310 0.53 7.08 -31.19
N LYS A 311 0.45 5.75 -31.04
CA LYS A 311 -0.62 4.94 -31.62
C LYS A 311 -1.96 5.23 -30.96
N VAL A 312 -2.00 5.30 -29.62
CA VAL A 312 -3.21 5.67 -28.86
C VAL A 312 -3.67 7.08 -29.24
N ALA A 313 -2.74 8.03 -29.31
CA ALA A 313 -3.04 9.40 -29.74
C ALA A 313 -3.62 9.46 -31.17
N PHE A 314 -3.13 8.63 -32.09
CA PHE A 314 -3.67 8.53 -33.44
C PHE A 314 -5.08 7.93 -33.47
N ILE A 315 -5.34 6.91 -32.64
CA ILE A 315 -6.65 6.25 -32.55
C ILE A 315 -7.71 7.21 -31.98
N MET A 316 -7.36 7.94 -30.91
CA MET A 316 -8.31 8.76 -30.17
C MET A 316 -8.43 10.19 -30.67
N GLY A 317 -7.34 10.76 -31.19
CA GLY A 317 -7.22 12.19 -31.49
C GLY A 317 -8.07 12.65 -32.67
N THR A 318 -8.69 13.82 -32.52
CA THR A 318 -9.30 14.56 -33.65
C THR A 318 -8.54 15.83 -33.99
N HIS A 319 -7.54 16.17 -33.19
CA HIS A 319 -6.63 17.31 -33.34
C HIS A 319 -5.18 16.84 -33.52
N PRO A 320 -4.30 17.69 -34.08
CA PRO A 320 -2.88 17.42 -34.10
C PRO A 320 -2.34 17.09 -32.71
N VAL A 321 -1.44 16.12 -32.65
CA VAL A 321 -0.83 15.67 -31.40
C VAL A 321 0.02 16.77 -30.79
N HIS A 322 -0.27 17.13 -29.53
CA HIS A 322 0.59 17.98 -28.74
C HIS A 322 1.72 17.15 -28.14
N ASN A 323 2.86 17.11 -28.84
CA ASN A 323 4.07 16.43 -28.37
C ASN A 323 4.75 17.27 -27.28
N LEU A 324 4.59 16.84 -26.02
CA LEU A 324 5.15 17.52 -24.85
C LEU A 324 6.67 17.31 -24.80
N LYS A 325 7.42 18.41 -24.93
CA LYS A 325 8.88 18.40 -24.89
C LYS A 325 9.42 18.47 -23.46
N GLY A 326 10.69 18.14 -23.30
CA GLY A 326 11.44 18.41 -22.07
C GLY A 326 11.43 19.90 -21.73
N LEU A 327 11.56 20.21 -20.44
CA LEU A 327 11.74 21.57 -19.98
C LEU A 327 12.99 22.18 -20.59
N SER A 328 13.00 23.51 -20.73
CA SER A 328 14.21 24.23 -21.08
C SER A 328 15.28 23.98 -20.02
N HIS A 329 16.55 24.18 -20.37
CA HIS A 329 17.63 24.03 -19.40
C HIS A 329 17.46 24.98 -18.21
N GLU A 330 17.03 26.22 -18.47
CA GLU A 330 16.75 27.23 -17.45
C GLU A 330 15.61 26.82 -16.52
N ASP A 331 14.49 26.36 -17.07
CA ASP A 331 13.36 25.86 -16.28
C ASP A 331 13.72 24.60 -15.48
N SER A 332 14.55 23.73 -16.07
CA SER A 332 15.05 22.53 -15.40
C SER A 332 15.98 22.90 -14.24
N MET A 333 16.83 23.91 -14.40
CA MET A 333 17.69 24.42 -13.33
C MET A 333 16.87 25.09 -12.23
N ALA A 334 15.87 25.90 -12.60
CA ALA A 334 14.97 26.52 -11.63
C ALA A 334 14.20 25.46 -10.82
N LEU A 335 13.70 24.43 -11.50
CA LEU A 335 13.07 23.29 -10.85
C LEU A 335 14.08 22.54 -9.95
N PHE A 336 15.28 22.23 -10.45
CA PHE A 336 16.29 21.53 -9.65
C PHE A 336 16.65 22.29 -8.38
N GLN A 337 16.95 23.58 -8.49
CA GLN A 337 17.32 24.41 -7.34
C GLN A 337 16.21 24.46 -6.29
N LYS A 338 14.95 24.53 -6.75
CA LYS A 338 13.77 24.48 -5.86
C LYS A 338 13.71 23.20 -5.02
N TRP A 339 14.20 22.08 -5.56
CA TRP A 339 14.14 20.77 -4.90
C TRP A 339 15.45 20.36 -4.23
N ALA A 340 16.59 20.91 -4.64
CA ALA A 340 17.92 20.55 -4.16
C ALA A 340 18.47 21.47 -3.05
N PHE A 341 17.92 22.69 -2.92
CA PHE A 341 18.40 23.68 -1.95
C PHE A 341 17.27 24.22 -1.09
N ASP A 342 17.61 24.68 0.11
CA ASP A 342 16.66 25.39 0.97
C ASP A 342 16.38 26.79 0.39
N GLN A 343 15.10 27.12 0.18
CA GLN A 343 14.71 28.43 -0.33
C GLN A 343 15.02 29.57 0.66
N LYS A 344 15.25 29.26 1.93
CA LYS A 344 15.69 30.22 2.96
C LYS A 344 17.20 30.53 2.84
N GLU A 345 17.98 29.67 2.19
CA GLU A 345 19.40 29.93 1.94
C GLU A 345 19.55 30.89 0.75
N LYS A 346 20.09 32.08 1.01
CA LYS A 346 20.20 33.14 -0.01
C LYS A 346 21.12 32.77 -1.17
N HIS A 347 22.15 31.95 -0.95
CA HIS A 347 23.10 31.52 -1.98
C HIS A 347 23.60 30.09 -1.74
N PRO A 348 23.20 29.11 -2.58
CA PRO A 348 23.81 27.78 -2.57
C PRO A 348 25.31 27.87 -2.90
N ARG A 349 26.14 26.95 -2.35
CA ARG A 349 27.58 26.96 -2.65
C ARG A 349 27.82 26.76 -4.16
N PRO A 350 28.76 27.49 -4.79
CA PRO A 350 29.03 27.40 -6.22
C PRO A 350 29.31 25.98 -6.71
N ASP A 351 30.09 25.20 -5.96
CA ASP A 351 30.47 23.82 -6.33
C ASP A 351 29.23 22.91 -6.49
N PHE A 352 28.20 23.08 -5.64
CA PHE A 352 26.94 22.32 -5.75
C PHE A 352 26.08 22.80 -6.91
N LEU A 353 26.11 24.09 -7.23
CA LEU A 353 25.41 24.63 -8.40
C LEU A 353 26.02 24.11 -9.70
N GLU A 354 27.35 24.02 -9.77
CA GLU A 354 28.05 23.48 -10.94
C GLU A 354 27.75 21.99 -11.13
N MET A 355 27.87 21.18 -10.07
CA MET A 355 27.50 19.77 -10.14
C MET A 355 26.01 19.56 -10.43
N GLY A 356 25.14 20.37 -9.82
CA GLY A 356 23.71 20.37 -10.09
C GLY A 356 23.40 20.68 -11.56
N ASN A 357 24.13 21.63 -12.15
CA ASN A 357 24.04 21.96 -13.57
C ASN A 357 24.37 20.77 -14.47
N ASP A 358 25.45 20.05 -14.17
CA ASP A 358 25.83 18.86 -14.93
C ASP A 358 24.79 17.74 -14.80
N ILE A 359 24.25 17.53 -13.59
CA ILE A 359 23.18 16.56 -13.35
C ILE A 359 21.92 16.94 -14.14
N VAL A 360 21.53 18.21 -14.14
CA VAL A 360 20.35 18.69 -14.87
C VAL A 360 20.50 18.54 -16.38
N LYS A 361 21.70 18.76 -16.94
CA LYS A 361 21.97 18.48 -18.36
C LYS A 361 21.71 17.00 -18.68
N LYS A 362 22.15 16.08 -17.81
CA LYS A 362 21.92 14.64 -17.97
C LYS A 362 20.45 14.24 -17.84
N CYS A 363 19.64 15.00 -17.10
CA CYS A 363 18.20 14.77 -17.01
C CYS A 363 17.42 15.08 -18.30
N GLN A 364 18.04 15.73 -19.30
CA GLN A 364 17.44 16.04 -20.62
C GLN A 364 16.06 16.73 -20.52
N GLY A 365 15.86 17.56 -19.50
CA GLY A 365 14.62 18.30 -19.28
C GLY A 365 13.43 17.47 -18.80
N VAL A 366 13.63 16.22 -18.34
CA VAL A 366 12.56 15.38 -17.76
C VAL A 366 12.24 15.86 -16.33
N PRO A 367 11.07 16.47 -16.06
CA PRO A 367 10.76 17.07 -14.76
C PRO A 367 10.84 16.09 -13.59
N LEU A 368 10.36 14.85 -13.76
CA LEU A 368 10.41 13.85 -12.70
C LEU A 368 11.84 13.54 -12.26
N LEU A 369 12.78 13.36 -13.21
CA LEU A 369 14.18 13.10 -12.87
C LEU A 369 14.81 14.29 -12.14
N VAL A 370 14.58 15.49 -12.65
CA VAL A 370 15.08 16.73 -12.05
C VAL A 370 14.58 16.86 -10.61
N LYS A 371 13.28 16.64 -10.40
CA LYS A 371 12.64 16.71 -9.07
C LYS A 371 13.19 15.64 -8.13
N THR A 372 13.24 14.37 -8.57
CA THR A 372 13.68 13.24 -7.75
C THR A 372 15.15 13.37 -7.35
N LEU A 373 16.03 13.76 -8.27
CA LEU A 373 17.45 13.94 -7.96
C LEU A 373 17.71 15.18 -7.12
N GLY A 374 17.01 16.29 -7.38
CA GLY A 374 17.06 17.45 -6.50
C GLY A 374 16.66 17.06 -5.07
N SER A 375 15.56 16.33 -4.91
CA SER A 375 15.08 15.85 -3.61
C SER A 375 16.07 14.92 -2.92
N LEU A 376 16.71 14.01 -3.66
CA LEU A 376 17.74 13.11 -3.14
C LEU A 376 18.95 13.89 -2.57
N LEU A 377 19.38 14.91 -3.31
CA LEU A 377 20.58 15.69 -3.02
C LEU A 377 20.36 16.76 -1.95
N TYR A 378 19.10 17.17 -1.70
CA TYR A 378 18.74 18.13 -0.66
C TYR A 378 19.29 17.78 0.73
N THR A 379 19.33 16.48 1.05
CA THR A 379 19.76 15.98 2.36
C THR A 379 21.28 15.76 2.46
N LYS A 380 22.05 16.10 1.42
CA LYS A 380 23.46 15.71 1.28
C LYS A 380 24.38 16.91 1.16
N GLU A 381 25.17 17.11 2.20
CA GLU A 381 26.13 18.23 2.30
C GLU A 381 27.55 17.87 1.80
N GLU A 382 27.76 16.63 1.34
CA GLU A 382 29.07 16.15 0.89
C GLU A 382 29.25 16.24 -0.62
N VAL A 383 30.27 16.97 -1.06
CA VAL A 383 30.65 17.12 -2.48
C VAL A 383 30.93 15.78 -3.15
N ARG A 384 31.57 14.84 -2.42
CA ARG A 384 31.89 13.50 -2.95
C ARG A 384 30.63 12.73 -3.35
N TYR A 385 29.55 12.87 -2.57
CA TYR A 385 28.28 12.22 -2.86
C TYR A 385 27.63 12.79 -4.14
N TRP A 386 27.63 14.11 -4.29
CA TRP A 386 27.15 14.76 -5.52
C TRP A 386 27.94 14.31 -6.75
N ALA A 387 29.26 14.23 -6.64
CA ALA A 387 30.13 13.71 -7.70
C ALA A 387 29.81 12.24 -8.02
N HIS A 388 29.57 11.39 -7.01
CA HIS A 388 29.18 10.00 -7.21
C HIS A 388 27.88 9.86 -8.01
N ILE A 389 26.85 10.66 -7.68
CA ILE A 389 25.59 10.68 -8.44
C ILE A 389 25.81 11.21 -9.85
N ARG A 390 26.56 12.31 -10.02
CA ARG A 390 26.88 12.90 -11.33
C ARG A 390 27.60 11.90 -12.23
N ASP A 391 28.55 11.15 -11.70
CA ASP A 391 29.47 10.31 -12.48
C ASP A 391 29.04 8.83 -12.54
N SER A 392 27.83 8.52 -12.06
CA SER A 392 27.29 7.16 -12.02
C SER A 392 27.14 6.52 -13.41
N GLU A 393 27.40 5.22 -13.51
CA GLU A 393 27.27 4.46 -14.76
C GLU A 393 25.81 4.38 -15.25
N VAL A 394 24.82 4.62 -14.38
CA VAL A 394 23.39 4.54 -14.73
C VAL A 394 23.01 5.56 -15.81
N TRP A 395 23.75 6.67 -15.93
CA TRP A 395 23.51 7.70 -16.93
C TRP A 395 23.70 7.20 -18.36
N LYS A 396 24.61 6.22 -18.57
CA LYS A 396 24.81 5.58 -19.88
C LYS A 396 23.52 4.91 -20.38
N LEU A 397 22.77 4.29 -19.47
CA LEU A 397 21.51 3.60 -19.80
C LEU A 397 20.39 4.57 -20.17
N VAL A 398 20.38 5.78 -19.56
CA VAL A 398 19.41 6.83 -19.90
C VAL A 398 19.68 7.38 -21.30
N GLU A 399 20.95 7.63 -21.60
CA GLU A 399 21.37 8.16 -22.90
C GLU A 399 21.11 7.17 -24.04
N GLU A 400 21.42 5.88 -23.84
CA GLU A 400 21.27 4.84 -24.86
C GLU A 400 19.83 4.37 -25.05
N ARG A 401 19.06 4.19 -23.95
CA ARG A 401 17.77 3.49 -23.97
C ARG A 401 16.58 4.37 -23.66
N LYS A 402 16.80 5.65 -23.30
CA LYS A 402 15.76 6.57 -22.79
C LYS A 402 14.94 5.97 -21.64
N ASP A 403 15.53 5.05 -20.90
CA ASP A 403 14.92 4.42 -19.73
C ASP A 403 15.24 5.25 -18.49
N LEU A 404 14.19 5.71 -17.80
CA LEU A 404 14.32 6.57 -16.62
C LEU A 404 14.42 5.75 -15.32
N LEU A 405 14.10 4.45 -15.38
CA LEU A 405 14.08 3.58 -14.21
C LEU A 405 15.44 3.47 -13.50
N PRO A 406 16.60 3.36 -14.19
CA PRO A 406 17.90 3.30 -13.52
C PRO A 406 18.21 4.55 -12.68
N VAL A 407 17.75 5.73 -13.09
CA VAL A 407 17.98 6.97 -12.33
C VAL A 407 16.99 7.13 -11.19
N LEU A 408 15.72 6.76 -11.40
CA LEU A 408 14.76 6.67 -10.29
C LEU A 408 15.20 5.67 -9.23
N LYS A 409 15.82 4.58 -9.67
CA LYS A 409 16.40 3.56 -8.79
C LYS A 409 17.45 4.15 -7.85
N LEU A 410 18.25 5.15 -8.27
CA LEU A 410 19.18 5.82 -7.34
C LEU A 410 18.47 6.40 -6.11
N SER A 411 17.28 7.00 -6.27
CA SER A 411 16.52 7.54 -5.11
C SER A 411 16.05 6.42 -4.18
N TYR A 412 15.65 5.29 -4.77
CA TYR A 412 15.27 4.08 -4.04
C TYR A 412 16.46 3.42 -3.32
N ASP A 413 17.62 3.29 -3.97
CA ASP A 413 18.82 2.66 -3.41
C ASP A 413 19.30 3.37 -2.14
N HIS A 414 19.03 4.67 -2.05
CA HIS A 414 19.34 5.51 -0.89
C HIS A 414 18.20 5.68 0.10
N LEU A 415 17.08 4.97 -0.05
CA LEU A 415 16.05 4.90 0.98
C LEU A 415 16.60 4.23 2.24
N PRO A 416 16.17 4.68 3.44
CA PRO A 416 16.34 3.92 4.66
C PRO A 416 15.91 2.47 4.45
N SER A 417 16.65 1.53 5.02
CA SER A 417 16.44 0.08 4.83
C SER A 417 15.00 -0.35 5.15
N HIS A 418 14.40 0.21 6.20
CA HIS A 418 13.00 -0.06 6.58
C HIS A 418 11.99 0.41 5.52
N LEU A 419 12.24 1.56 4.87
CA LEU A 419 11.37 2.08 3.81
C LEU A 419 11.49 1.30 2.49
N LYS A 420 12.62 0.65 2.21
CA LYS A 420 12.80 -0.13 0.97
C LYS A 420 11.78 -1.27 0.85
N ARG A 421 11.47 -1.95 1.96
CA ARG A 421 10.43 -3.00 2.01
C ARG A 421 9.03 -2.41 1.88
N CYS A 422 8.76 -1.28 2.56
CA CYS A 422 7.49 -0.57 2.43
C CYS A 422 7.23 -0.13 0.99
N PHE A 423 8.23 0.45 0.33
CA PHE A 423 8.17 0.86 -1.08
C PHE A 423 7.79 -0.31 -2.01
N ALA A 424 8.38 -1.49 -1.80
CA ALA A 424 8.10 -2.67 -2.61
C ALA A 424 6.60 -3.07 -2.57
N THR A 425 5.90 -2.80 -1.47
CA THR A 425 4.46 -3.12 -1.34
C THR A 425 3.57 -2.32 -2.29
N PHE A 426 4.03 -1.19 -2.84
CA PHE A 426 3.28 -0.45 -3.87
C PHE A 426 3.00 -1.31 -5.11
N ALA A 427 3.84 -2.32 -5.39
CA ALA A 427 3.62 -3.28 -6.45
C ALA A 427 2.30 -4.08 -6.29
N LEU A 428 1.75 -4.16 -5.08
CA LEU A 428 0.50 -4.88 -4.79
C LEU A 428 -0.75 -4.05 -5.09
N PHE A 429 -0.62 -2.79 -5.49
CA PHE A 429 -1.75 -1.91 -5.81
C PHE A 429 -1.83 -1.66 -7.32
N PRO A 430 -3.01 -1.31 -7.87
CA PRO A 430 -3.12 -0.90 -9.27
C PRO A 430 -2.33 0.37 -9.55
N ARG A 431 -1.98 0.57 -10.82
CA ARG A 431 -1.36 1.81 -11.31
C ARG A 431 -2.38 2.95 -11.26
N GLY A 432 -1.90 4.17 -11.00
CA GLY A 432 -2.74 5.37 -10.90
C GLY A 432 -3.75 5.38 -9.74
N PHE A 433 -3.81 4.31 -8.95
CA PHE A 433 -4.74 4.18 -7.84
C PHE A 433 -4.40 5.16 -6.73
N GLU A 434 -5.43 5.80 -6.19
CA GLU A 434 -5.33 6.68 -5.03
C GLU A 434 -5.28 5.83 -3.76
N LEU A 435 -4.20 6.00 -3.00
CA LEU A 435 -3.93 5.28 -1.75
C LEU A 435 -4.16 6.20 -0.58
N ASP A 436 -4.82 5.69 0.45
CA ASP A 436 -4.82 6.29 1.79
C ASP A 436 -3.75 5.64 2.68
N SER A 437 -3.22 6.42 3.63
CA SER A 437 -2.23 5.97 4.60
C SER A 437 -2.72 4.76 5.41
N ASN A 438 -3.96 4.78 5.91
CA ASN A 438 -4.50 3.71 6.77
C ASN A 438 -4.40 2.31 6.13
N ARG A 439 -4.71 2.18 4.83
CA ARG A 439 -4.57 0.90 4.11
C ARG A 439 -3.15 0.40 4.05
N LEU A 440 -2.15 1.29 3.97
CA LEU A 440 -0.74 0.92 3.99
C LEU A 440 -0.27 0.60 5.40
N ASP A 441 -0.76 1.32 6.40
CA ASP A 441 -0.43 1.11 7.80
C ASP A 441 -0.78 -0.30 8.22
N ASP A 442 -2.00 -0.74 7.90
CA ASP A 442 -2.45 -2.09 8.22
C ASP A 442 -1.60 -3.15 7.52
N LEU A 443 -1.24 -2.91 6.25
CA LEU A 443 -0.40 -3.81 5.48
C LEU A 443 1.03 -3.87 6.05
N TRP A 444 1.64 -2.73 6.35
CA TRP A 444 3.02 -2.62 6.85
C TRP A 444 3.13 -3.16 8.27
N MET A 445 2.17 -2.87 9.15
CA MET A 445 2.08 -3.43 10.50
C MET A 445 1.87 -4.94 10.48
N ALA A 446 0.92 -5.45 9.68
CA ALA A 446 0.70 -6.88 9.54
C ALA A 446 1.94 -7.60 8.97
N SER A 447 2.67 -6.93 8.09
CA SER A 447 3.88 -7.49 7.49
C SER A 447 5.10 -7.42 8.41
N GLY A 448 5.04 -6.67 9.51
CA GLY A 448 6.17 -6.43 10.42
C GLY A 448 7.21 -5.47 9.83
N LEU A 449 6.80 -4.58 8.94
CA LEU A 449 7.66 -3.56 8.31
C LEU A 449 7.74 -2.26 9.13
N MET A 450 6.85 -2.12 10.12
CA MET A 450 6.81 -1.01 11.08
C MET A 450 6.92 -1.57 12.50
N SER A 451 7.47 -0.76 13.42
CA SER A 451 7.52 -1.09 14.84
C SER A 451 6.12 -1.03 15.44
N SER A 452 5.71 -2.07 16.15
CA SER A 452 4.44 -2.15 16.86
C SER A 452 4.51 -1.59 18.29
N THR A 453 5.47 -0.74 18.62
CA THR A 453 5.54 -0.13 19.96
C THR A 453 4.49 0.99 20.07
N ALA A 454 3.63 0.91 21.09
CA ALA A 454 2.52 1.85 21.35
C ALA A 454 2.95 3.33 21.43
N GLU A 455 4.23 3.62 21.65
CA GLU A 455 4.74 4.99 21.75
C GLU A 455 4.92 5.72 20.40
N LYS A 456 4.64 5.09 19.23
CA LYS A 456 4.89 5.68 17.90
C LYS A 456 3.84 5.30 16.83
N GLU A 457 2.55 5.47 17.12
CA GLU A 457 1.51 5.30 16.08
C GLU A 457 1.59 6.35 14.94
N ASP A 458 2.32 7.47 15.13
CA ASP A 458 2.66 8.43 14.07
C ASP A 458 3.69 7.92 13.03
N SER A 459 4.20 6.70 13.18
CA SER A 459 5.33 6.20 12.36
C SER A 459 4.98 5.97 10.87
N SER A 460 3.75 5.63 10.52
CA SER A 460 3.36 5.43 9.12
C SER A 460 3.26 6.73 8.34
N VAL A 461 2.63 7.75 8.93
CA VAL A 461 2.52 9.09 8.36
C VAL A 461 3.92 9.64 8.14
N GLU A 462 4.86 9.42 9.07
CA GLU A 462 6.27 9.78 8.90
C GLU A 462 6.92 9.03 7.72
N TYR A 463 6.64 7.73 7.55
CA TYR A 463 7.15 6.93 6.43
C TYR A 463 6.63 7.43 5.08
N VAL A 464 5.32 7.71 5.00
CA VAL A 464 4.68 8.30 3.81
C VAL A 464 5.23 9.69 3.53
N LYS A 465 5.39 10.53 4.56
CA LYS A 465 6.01 11.88 4.44
C LYS A 465 7.45 11.79 3.95
N GLU A 466 8.24 10.80 4.36
CA GLU A 466 9.61 10.60 3.87
C GLU A 466 9.64 10.15 2.39
N LEU A 467 8.74 9.25 1.97
CA LEU A 467 8.57 8.89 0.56
C LEU A 467 8.12 10.09 -0.28
N TRP A 468 7.29 10.97 0.29
CA TRP A 468 6.86 12.20 -0.35
C TRP A 468 8.00 13.22 -0.49
N LYS A 469 8.78 13.43 0.57
CA LYS A 469 9.96 14.31 0.56
C LYS A 469 10.97 13.91 -0.53
N ARG A 470 11.06 12.61 -0.83
CA ARG A 470 11.91 12.06 -1.90
C ARG A 470 11.29 12.07 -3.29
N SER A 471 10.09 12.65 -3.42
CA SER A 471 9.34 12.73 -4.66
C SER A 471 9.04 11.36 -5.30
N LEU A 472 8.88 10.32 -4.46
CA LEU A 472 8.47 8.98 -4.90
C LEU A 472 6.95 8.82 -4.92
N ILE A 473 6.22 9.67 -4.20
CA ILE A 473 4.75 9.77 -4.25
C ILE A 473 4.32 11.20 -4.61
N GLN A 474 3.10 11.34 -5.11
CA GLN A 474 2.55 12.60 -5.63
C GLN A 474 1.09 12.78 -5.22
N ASP A 475 0.54 13.98 -5.49
CA ASP A 475 -0.85 14.33 -5.21
C ASP A 475 -1.23 14.05 -3.74
N VAL A 476 -0.35 14.42 -2.80
CA VAL A 476 -0.57 14.19 -1.38
C VAL A 476 -1.55 15.23 -0.84
N GLU A 477 -2.68 14.75 -0.33
CA GLU A 477 -3.66 15.55 0.40
C GLU A 477 -3.72 15.05 1.85
N GLU A 478 -3.75 16.00 2.79
CA GLU A 478 -3.83 15.70 4.22
C GLU A 478 -5.22 16.14 4.69
N SER A 479 -6.06 15.16 5.02
CA SER A 479 -7.38 15.37 5.58
C SER A 479 -7.40 14.78 6.99
N GLU A 480 -7.49 15.65 8.00
CA GLU A 480 -7.39 15.29 9.41
C GLU A 480 -6.07 14.56 9.75
N SER A 481 -6.11 13.23 9.86
CA SER A 481 -4.99 12.32 10.16
C SER A 481 -4.71 11.32 9.03
N ILE A 482 -5.42 11.43 7.91
CA ILE A 482 -5.27 10.53 6.76
C ILE A 482 -4.56 11.28 5.63
N LEU A 483 -3.51 10.67 5.10
CA LEU A 483 -2.87 11.12 3.87
C LEU A 483 -3.44 10.32 2.70
N THR A 484 -4.04 10.98 1.73
CA THR A 484 -4.33 10.39 0.42
C THR A 484 -3.27 10.79 -0.58
N PHE A 485 -2.84 9.88 -1.45
CA PHE A 485 -1.77 10.13 -2.41
C PHE A 485 -1.79 9.14 -3.57
N LYS A 486 -1.00 9.43 -4.62
CA LYS A 486 -0.78 8.54 -5.77
C LYS A 486 0.69 8.17 -5.92
N VAL A 487 0.95 6.97 -6.42
CA VAL A 487 2.28 6.55 -6.85
C VAL A 487 2.40 6.76 -8.35
N HIS A 488 3.38 7.55 -8.79
CA HIS A 488 3.61 7.80 -10.21
C HIS A 488 3.95 6.48 -10.95
N ASP A 489 3.45 6.23 -12.16
CA ASP A 489 3.54 4.88 -12.77
C ASP A 489 4.97 4.40 -13.04
N LEU A 490 5.92 5.31 -13.27
CA LEU A 490 7.35 4.94 -13.33
C LEU A 490 7.89 4.48 -11.97
N VAL A 491 7.43 5.09 -10.88
CA VAL A 491 7.79 4.68 -9.52
C VAL A 491 7.10 3.36 -9.17
N HIS A 492 5.84 3.18 -9.57
CA HIS A 492 5.14 1.89 -9.47
C HIS A 492 5.86 0.79 -10.26
N SER A 493 6.30 1.08 -11.49
CA SER A 493 7.09 0.16 -12.30
C SER A 493 8.40 -0.23 -11.63
N LEU A 494 9.09 0.75 -11.00
CA LEU A 494 10.27 0.48 -10.18
C LEU A 494 9.92 -0.43 -8.98
N ALA A 495 8.83 -0.14 -8.25
CA ALA A 495 8.35 -0.98 -7.16
C ALA A 495 8.06 -2.42 -7.62
N THR A 496 7.46 -2.61 -8.80
CA THR A 496 7.24 -3.94 -9.39
C THR A 496 8.55 -4.68 -9.67
N ILE A 497 9.58 -3.98 -10.17
CA ILE A 497 10.91 -4.57 -10.43
C ILE A 497 11.58 -4.98 -9.12
N VAL A 498 11.56 -4.09 -8.13
CA VAL A 498 12.11 -4.32 -6.78
C VAL A 498 11.40 -5.51 -6.13
N ALA A 499 10.07 -5.54 -6.19
CA ALA A 499 9.23 -6.52 -5.51
C ALA A 499 9.11 -7.86 -6.24
N ARG A 500 9.65 -8.00 -7.45
CA ARG A 500 9.43 -9.14 -8.37
C ARG A 500 9.60 -10.52 -7.74
N ASN A 501 10.50 -10.65 -6.76
CA ASN A 501 10.75 -11.94 -6.14
C ASN A 501 9.84 -12.24 -4.94
N ASP A 502 9.21 -11.23 -4.33
CA ASP A 502 8.43 -11.35 -3.09
C ASP A 502 6.93 -11.11 -3.33
N CYS A 503 6.57 -10.29 -4.32
CA CYS A 503 5.20 -9.95 -4.67
C CYS A 503 4.78 -10.57 -6.01
N SER A 504 3.55 -11.08 -6.07
CA SER A 504 2.93 -11.56 -7.31
C SER A 504 1.54 -10.95 -7.49
N ILE A 505 1.28 -10.39 -8.66
CA ILE A 505 -0.09 -10.09 -9.11
C ILE A 505 -0.64 -11.36 -9.75
N VAL A 506 -1.83 -11.78 -9.32
CA VAL A 506 -2.45 -13.04 -9.73
C VAL A 506 -3.88 -12.83 -10.19
N SER A 507 -4.37 -13.74 -11.02
CA SER A 507 -5.77 -13.88 -11.42
C SER A 507 -6.40 -15.09 -10.70
N LEU A 508 -7.71 -15.24 -10.79
CA LEU A 508 -8.44 -16.35 -10.14
C LEU A 508 -8.13 -17.72 -10.78
N ASP A 509 -7.69 -17.73 -12.05
CA ASP A 509 -7.29 -18.91 -12.83
C ASP A 509 -5.77 -19.17 -12.80
N THR A 510 -4.99 -18.36 -12.07
CA THR A 510 -3.54 -18.53 -11.98
C THR A 510 -3.15 -19.94 -11.49
N GLU A 511 -2.37 -20.66 -12.29
CA GLU A 511 -1.97 -22.03 -11.97
C GLU A 511 -0.81 -22.10 -10.96
N GLU A 512 0.16 -21.20 -11.12
CA GLU A 512 1.40 -21.19 -10.35
C GLU A 512 1.85 -19.78 -10.00
N ILE A 513 2.58 -19.68 -8.89
CA ILE A 513 3.21 -18.45 -8.42
C ILE A 513 4.71 -18.70 -8.22
N SER A 514 5.50 -17.62 -8.26
CA SER A 514 6.94 -17.68 -7.96
C SER A 514 7.20 -18.35 -6.60
N GLU A 515 8.20 -19.22 -6.52
CA GLU A 515 8.61 -19.89 -5.27
C GLU A 515 9.00 -18.93 -4.13
N GLY A 516 9.45 -17.73 -4.52
CA GLY A 516 9.82 -16.65 -3.62
C GLY A 516 8.62 -15.82 -3.13
N ALA A 517 7.44 -15.96 -3.74
CA ALA A 517 6.30 -15.13 -3.42
C ALA A 517 5.89 -15.27 -1.95
N ARG A 518 5.69 -14.12 -1.31
CA ARG A 518 5.21 -13.95 0.07
C ARG A 518 3.95 -13.09 0.11
N TYR A 519 3.79 -12.20 -0.88
CA TYR A 519 2.68 -11.26 -0.98
C TYR A 519 1.96 -11.49 -2.30
N ILE A 520 0.65 -11.66 -2.26
CA ILE A 520 -0.15 -11.73 -3.48
C ILE A 520 -1.25 -10.68 -3.47
N SER A 521 -1.53 -10.17 -4.67
CA SER A 521 -2.70 -9.34 -4.91
C SER A 521 -3.45 -9.86 -6.13
N PHE A 522 -4.74 -10.09 -5.98
CA PHE A 522 -5.61 -10.43 -7.11
C PHE A 522 -5.91 -9.19 -7.94
N SER A 523 -5.67 -9.24 -9.25
CA SER A 523 -5.98 -8.16 -10.20
C SER A 523 -7.42 -8.21 -10.72
N SER A 524 -8.00 -9.41 -10.81
CA SER A 524 -9.42 -9.59 -11.15
C SER A 524 -10.28 -9.63 -9.90
N ASP A 525 -11.41 -8.93 -9.98
CA ASP A 525 -12.50 -8.85 -9.01
C ASP A 525 -13.78 -9.54 -9.49
N SER A 526 -13.75 -10.17 -10.67
CA SER A 526 -14.89 -10.84 -11.30
C SER A 526 -14.57 -12.25 -11.81
N LEU A 527 -15.63 -13.03 -12.06
CA LEU A 527 -15.57 -14.36 -12.69
C LEU A 527 -15.72 -14.29 -14.22
N GLU A 528 -15.72 -13.10 -14.81
CA GLU A 528 -15.89 -12.94 -16.26
C GLU A 528 -14.78 -13.66 -17.03
N GLY A 529 -15.16 -14.48 -18.01
CA GLY A 529 -14.22 -15.28 -18.80
C GLY A 529 -13.70 -16.55 -18.11
N ILE A 530 -14.08 -16.81 -16.86
CA ILE A 530 -13.64 -18.01 -16.11
C ILE A 530 -14.78 -19.04 -16.08
N SER A 531 -14.61 -20.13 -16.84
CA SER A 531 -15.50 -21.29 -16.77
C SER A 531 -14.98 -22.29 -15.72
N ASN A 532 -15.88 -22.91 -14.95
CA ASN A 532 -15.57 -23.93 -13.93
C ASN A 532 -14.71 -23.46 -12.74
N PHE A 533 -14.86 -22.20 -12.29
CA PHE A 533 -14.25 -21.77 -11.04
C PHE A 533 -14.89 -22.49 -9.85
N ASP A 534 -14.12 -23.36 -9.19
CA ASP A 534 -14.58 -24.13 -8.02
C ASP A 534 -14.50 -23.34 -6.70
N GLY A 535 -14.32 -22.02 -6.79
CA GLY A 535 -14.18 -21.13 -5.66
C GLY A 535 -12.74 -20.98 -5.16
N VAL A 536 -11.76 -21.69 -5.73
CA VAL A 536 -10.37 -21.69 -5.24
C VAL A 536 -9.36 -21.66 -6.40
N PRO A 537 -8.51 -20.62 -6.48
CA PRO A 537 -7.42 -20.56 -7.45
C PRO A 537 -6.47 -21.77 -7.37
N PRO A 538 -6.07 -22.37 -8.50
CA PRO A 538 -5.28 -23.61 -8.50
C PRO A 538 -3.97 -23.51 -7.72
N PHE A 539 -3.28 -22.37 -7.79
CA PHE A 539 -2.00 -22.17 -7.09
C PHE A 539 -2.12 -22.31 -5.56
N LEU A 540 -3.29 -22.03 -4.96
CA LEU A 540 -3.47 -22.16 -3.49
C LEU A 540 -3.35 -23.60 -3.02
N ARG A 541 -3.61 -24.57 -3.91
CA ARG A 541 -3.49 -26.00 -3.62
C ARG A 541 -2.05 -26.51 -3.67
N LYS A 542 -1.11 -25.70 -4.21
CA LYS A 542 0.30 -26.07 -4.38
C LYS A 542 1.11 -25.81 -3.10
N PRO A 543 2.27 -26.47 -2.92
CA PRO A 543 3.12 -26.25 -1.74
C PRO A 543 3.62 -24.82 -1.56
N THR A 544 3.73 -24.05 -2.65
CA THR A 544 4.18 -22.65 -2.66
C THR A 544 3.28 -21.73 -1.81
N SER A 545 1.99 -22.04 -1.69
CA SER A 545 1.04 -21.25 -0.90
C SER A 545 1.35 -21.24 0.61
N LYS A 546 2.08 -22.25 1.11
CA LYS A 546 2.47 -22.32 2.53
C LYS A 546 3.32 -21.15 2.99
N ARG A 547 4.03 -20.51 2.06
CA ARG A 547 4.95 -19.40 2.33
C ARG A 547 4.25 -18.03 2.27
N LEU A 548 2.97 -17.98 1.89
CA LEU A 548 2.24 -16.73 1.76
C LEU A 548 2.00 -16.08 3.12
N ARG A 549 2.25 -14.77 3.17
CA ARG A 549 2.07 -13.90 4.32
C ARG A 549 0.98 -12.86 4.10
N VAL A 550 0.75 -12.47 2.86
CA VAL A 550 -0.29 -11.50 2.50
C VAL A 550 -1.11 -12.01 1.33
N ILE A 551 -2.43 -12.00 1.49
CA ILE A 551 -3.40 -12.21 0.42
C ILE A 551 -4.34 -11.00 0.40
N LYS A 552 -4.31 -10.23 -0.69
CA LYS A 552 -5.23 -9.10 -0.90
C LYS A 552 -5.87 -9.09 -2.28
N PHE A 553 -6.86 -8.22 -2.45
CA PHE A 553 -7.50 -7.90 -3.72
C PHE A 553 -7.21 -6.44 -4.07
N GLN A 554 -7.05 -6.15 -5.37
CA GLN A 554 -6.83 -4.79 -5.85
C GLN A 554 -8.10 -3.93 -5.80
N PHE A 555 -9.26 -4.56 -5.95
CA PHE A 555 -10.57 -3.93 -6.00
C PHE A 555 -11.56 -4.68 -5.10
N ASP A 556 -12.73 -4.09 -4.89
CA ASP A 556 -13.83 -4.75 -4.19
C ASP A 556 -14.36 -5.90 -5.05
N CYS A 557 -14.46 -7.09 -4.47
CA CYS A 557 -14.84 -8.30 -5.21
C CYS A 557 -16.34 -8.37 -5.49
N GLN A 558 -16.70 -8.88 -6.67
CA GLN A 558 -18.08 -9.24 -6.97
C GLN A 558 -18.54 -10.46 -6.16
N ASP A 559 -19.87 -10.55 -5.96
CA ASP A 559 -20.50 -11.68 -5.28
C ASP A 559 -20.09 -13.00 -5.95
N GLY A 560 -19.61 -13.95 -5.14
CA GLY A 560 -19.24 -15.30 -5.58
C GLY A 560 -17.75 -15.53 -5.83
N VAL A 561 -16.93 -14.47 -5.88
CA VAL A 561 -15.47 -14.60 -5.99
C VAL A 561 -14.86 -15.16 -4.71
N ILE A 562 -15.16 -14.52 -3.57
CA ILE A 562 -14.66 -14.95 -2.26
C ILE A 562 -15.68 -15.90 -1.63
N THR A 563 -15.46 -17.19 -1.85
CA THR A 563 -16.34 -18.27 -1.35
C THR A 563 -15.91 -18.76 0.04
N ARG A 564 -16.78 -19.54 0.68
CA ARG A 564 -16.42 -20.25 1.92
C ARG A 564 -15.25 -21.22 1.71
N GLU A 565 -15.17 -21.84 0.53
CA GLU A 565 -14.11 -22.80 0.21
C GLU A 565 -12.77 -22.12 -0.05
N PHE A 566 -12.78 -20.90 -0.62
CA PHE A 566 -11.61 -20.02 -0.67
C PHE A 566 -11.05 -19.79 0.73
N ALA A 567 -11.90 -19.30 1.65
CA ALA A 567 -11.49 -19.01 3.02
C ALA A 567 -10.95 -20.28 3.72
N ARG A 568 -11.63 -21.42 3.57
CA ARG A 568 -11.17 -22.73 4.10
C ARG A 568 -9.81 -23.14 3.54
N THR A 569 -9.62 -23.01 2.23
CA THR A 569 -8.37 -23.37 1.58
C THR A 569 -7.23 -22.50 2.09
N CYS A 570 -7.42 -21.17 2.14
CA CYS A 570 -6.44 -20.24 2.71
C CYS A 570 -6.05 -20.66 4.13
N ILE A 571 -7.01 -20.95 5.00
CA ILE A 571 -6.78 -21.42 6.39
C ILE A 571 -5.97 -22.71 6.44
N SER A 572 -6.25 -23.65 5.56
CA SER A 572 -5.61 -24.97 5.58
C SER A 572 -4.21 -25.01 4.95
N LYS A 573 -3.91 -24.06 4.05
CA LYS A 573 -2.69 -24.07 3.23
C LYS A 573 -1.69 -22.98 3.60
N CYS A 574 -2.14 -21.81 4.07
CA CYS A 574 -1.29 -20.63 4.26
C CYS A 574 -0.96 -20.41 5.74
N ASN A 575 -0.05 -21.21 6.30
CA ASN A 575 0.22 -21.23 7.76
C ASN A 575 0.91 -19.97 8.29
N HIS A 576 1.57 -19.21 7.42
CA HIS A 576 2.33 -18.01 7.77
C HIS A 576 1.60 -16.72 7.43
N LEU A 577 0.29 -16.80 7.17
CA LEU A 577 -0.51 -15.67 6.76
C LEU A 577 -0.66 -14.65 7.89
N ARG A 578 -0.35 -13.39 7.58
CA ARG A 578 -0.39 -12.23 8.48
C ARG A 578 -1.44 -11.21 8.09
N TYR A 579 -1.73 -11.09 6.80
CA TYR A 579 -2.77 -10.21 6.25
C TYR A 579 -3.68 -11.01 5.34
N LEU A 580 -4.98 -11.00 5.64
CA LEU A 580 -6.00 -11.68 4.84
C LEU A 580 -7.17 -10.73 4.53
N ASN A 581 -7.36 -10.47 3.25
CA ASN A 581 -8.54 -9.77 2.74
C ASN A 581 -9.61 -10.78 2.30
N LEU A 582 -10.77 -10.76 2.95
CA LEU A 582 -11.98 -11.50 2.59
C LEU A 582 -13.18 -10.55 2.43
N MET A 583 -12.95 -9.30 2.01
CA MET A 583 -14.04 -8.33 1.84
C MET A 583 -15.00 -8.74 0.72
N GLY A 584 -16.30 -8.54 0.91
CA GLY A 584 -17.31 -8.88 -0.11
C GLY A 584 -17.53 -10.39 -0.32
N GLY A 585 -17.20 -11.22 0.66
CA GLY A 585 -17.45 -12.66 0.58
C GLY A 585 -18.93 -13.05 0.71
N THR A 586 -19.26 -14.24 0.18
CA THR A 586 -20.65 -14.75 0.10
C THR A 586 -20.99 -15.84 1.12
N PHE A 587 -20.26 -15.92 2.22
CA PHE A 587 -20.44 -16.96 3.24
C PHE A 587 -21.22 -16.47 4.47
N GLU A 588 -22.08 -17.35 5.00
CA GLU A 588 -22.86 -17.04 6.21
C GLU A 588 -22.05 -17.12 7.51
N GLU A 589 -20.99 -17.93 7.50
CA GLU A 589 -20.13 -18.15 8.65
C GLU A 589 -18.70 -18.34 8.19
N LEU A 590 -17.79 -17.63 8.85
CA LEU A 590 -16.35 -17.86 8.71
C LEU A 590 -15.99 -19.25 9.30
N PRO A 591 -15.12 -20.04 8.66
CA PRO A 591 -14.75 -21.36 9.18
C PRO A 591 -14.16 -21.27 10.59
N SER A 592 -14.61 -22.12 11.52
CA SER A 592 -14.08 -22.16 12.90
C SER A 592 -12.59 -22.50 12.98
N SER A 593 -12.03 -23.10 11.93
CA SER A 593 -10.59 -23.32 11.76
C SER A 593 -9.78 -22.02 11.62
N ILE A 594 -10.41 -20.84 11.57
CA ILE A 594 -9.71 -19.54 11.49
C ILE A 594 -8.64 -19.38 12.59
N CYS A 595 -8.85 -19.97 13.77
CA CYS A 595 -7.89 -19.99 14.88
C CYS A 595 -6.54 -20.64 14.55
N ASN A 596 -6.44 -21.37 13.43
CA ASN A 596 -5.18 -21.93 12.94
C ASN A 596 -4.22 -20.86 12.39
N PHE A 597 -4.72 -19.69 11.97
CA PHE A 597 -3.85 -18.58 11.56
C PHE A 597 -3.23 -17.86 12.76
N LYS A 598 -2.35 -18.54 13.49
CA LYS A 598 -1.73 -18.01 14.72
C LYS A 598 -0.97 -16.69 14.48
N GLN A 599 -0.45 -16.49 13.28
CA GLN A 599 0.33 -15.32 12.88
C GLN A 599 -0.52 -14.23 12.21
N LEU A 600 -1.85 -14.39 12.12
CA LEU A 600 -2.72 -13.39 11.50
C LEU A 600 -2.73 -12.11 12.34
N ARG A 601 -2.46 -10.98 11.69
CA ARG A 601 -2.40 -9.64 12.28
C ARG A 601 -3.48 -8.73 11.71
N THR A 602 -3.91 -8.93 10.46
CA THR A 602 -5.02 -8.17 9.87
C THR A 602 -5.99 -9.08 9.16
N LEU A 603 -7.27 -8.93 9.50
CA LEU A 603 -8.38 -9.63 8.86
C LEU A 603 -9.43 -8.63 8.40
N LEU A 604 -9.61 -8.55 7.07
CA LEU A 604 -10.63 -7.69 6.47
C LEU A 604 -11.85 -8.53 6.09
N LEU A 605 -12.99 -8.24 6.72
CA LEU A 605 -14.28 -8.87 6.47
C LEU A 605 -15.36 -7.85 6.08
N SER A 606 -14.96 -6.64 5.67
CA SER A 606 -15.92 -5.61 5.27
C SER A 606 -16.75 -6.04 4.05
N GLY A 607 -18.02 -5.64 3.98
CA GLY A 607 -18.92 -5.92 2.85
C GLY A 607 -19.44 -7.35 2.78
N ASN A 608 -19.19 -8.20 3.80
CA ASN A 608 -19.75 -9.55 3.85
C ASN A 608 -21.22 -9.49 4.30
N LYS A 609 -22.13 -9.15 3.39
CA LYS A 609 -23.53 -8.87 3.70
C LYS A 609 -24.27 -10.04 4.35
N ARG A 610 -23.93 -11.28 3.97
CA ARG A 610 -24.56 -12.53 4.46
C ARG A 610 -23.93 -13.10 5.72
N LEU A 611 -22.84 -12.52 6.22
CA LEU A 611 -22.13 -13.05 7.38
C LEU A 611 -22.99 -12.87 8.63
N LYS A 612 -23.51 -13.97 9.18
CA LYS A 612 -24.45 -13.96 10.31
C LYS A 612 -23.75 -13.94 11.66
N LYS A 613 -22.61 -14.62 11.77
CA LYS A 613 -21.81 -14.66 13.01
C LYS A 613 -20.34 -14.89 12.74
N LEU A 614 -19.50 -14.38 13.63
CA LEU A 614 -18.10 -14.77 13.72
C LEU A 614 -17.98 -16.02 14.61
N PRO A 615 -17.11 -16.99 14.26
CA PRO A 615 -16.86 -18.12 15.14
C PRO A 615 -16.15 -17.65 16.42
N ASP A 616 -16.54 -18.18 17.58
CA ASP A 616 -15.89 -17.87 18.87
C ASP A 616 -14.37 -18.14 18.86
N THR A 617 -13.92 -19.06 18.01
CA THR A 617 -12.50 -19.39 17.82
C THR A 617 -11.68 -18.24 17.24
N ILE A 618 -12.31 -17.20 16.68
CA ILE A 618 -11.60 -15.98 16.27
C ILE A 618 -10.89 -15.32 17.47
N CYS A 619 -11.43 -15.46 18.68
CA CYS A 619 -10.83 -14.98 19.93
C CYS A 619 -9.54 -15.74 20.34
N GLU A 620 -9.15 -16.77 19.59
CA GLU A 620 -7.85 -17.44 19.74
C GLU A 620 -6.73 -16.80 18.91
N LEU A 621 -7.06 -15.83 18.05
CA LEU A 621 -6.11 -15.08 17.23
C LEU A 621 -5.42 -13.98 18.06
N GLN A 622 -4.55 -14.37 18.99
CA GLN A 622 -3.94 -13.42 19.92
C GLN A 622 -3.03 -12.39 19.25
N SER A 623 -2.49 -12.70 18.07
CA SER A 623 -1.65 -11.79 17.30
C SER A 623 -2.44 -10.80 16.43
N LEU A 624 -3.77 -10.89 16.41
CA LEU A 624 -4.61 -10.06 15.55
C LEU A 624 -4.55 -8.60 16.03
N LEU A 625 -4.08 -7.70 15.15
CA LEU A 625 -3.99 -6.26 15.38
C LEU A 625 -5.23 -5.53 14.86
N HIS A 626 -5.73 -5.91 13.68
CA HIS A 626 -6.79 -5.18 12.99
C HIS A 626 -7.91 -6.12 12.54
N LEU A 627 -9.16 -5.74 12.86
CA LEU A 627 -10.37 -6.45 12.45
C LEU A 627 -11.39 -5.48 11.87
N TYR A 628 -11.78 -5.70 10.61
CA TYR A 628 -12.73 -4.84 9.90
C TYR A 628 -14.01 -5.60 9.57
N LEU A 629 -15.14 -5.13 10.11
CA LEU A 629 -16.48 -5.74 9.96
C LEU A 629 -17.49 -4.77 9.32
N ASN A 630 -17.00 -3.77 8.58
CA ASN A 630 -17.86 -2.74 8.00
C ASN A 630 -18.85 -3.30 6.99
N ARG A 631 -20.10 -2.83 6.95
CA ARG A 631 -21.12 -3.22 5.96
C ARG A 631 -21.45 -4.73 5.99
N CYS A 632 -21.38 -5.36 7.16
CA CYS A 632 -21.85 -6.73 7.39
C CYS A 632 -23.30 -6.71 7.90
N SER A 633 -24.27 -6.52 7.00
CA SER A 633 -25.67 -6.26 7.36
C SER A 633 -26.35 -7.39 8.15
N GLU A 634 -26.10 -8.66 7.82
CA GLU A 634 -26.72 -9.79 8.53
C GLU A 634 -26.01 -10.21 9.82
N LEU A 635 -24.91 -9.53 10.21
CA LEU A 635 -24.12 -9.90 11.39
C LEU A 635 -24.94 -9.70 12.66
N GLY A 636 -25.36 -10.80 13.29
CA GLY A 636 -26.26 -10.77 14.44
C GLY A 636 -25.55 -10.69 15.79
N GLU A 637 -24.34 -11.26 15.90
CA GLU A 637 -23.61 -11.34 17.15
C GLU A 637 -22.09 -11.21 16.97
N LEU A 638 -21.44 -10.59 17.95
CA LEU A 638 -20.00 -10.59 18.12
C LEU A 638 -19.58 -11.66 19.15
N PRO A 639 -18.39 -12.25 19.03
CA PRO A 639 -17.90 -13.23 19.99
C PRO A 639 -17.83 -12.66 21.41
N LYS A 640 -18.33 -13.39 22.41
CA LYS A 640 -18.39 -12.89 23.79
C LYS A 640 -17.01 -12.62 24.41
N ASN A 641 -15.99 -13.39 23.99
CA ASN A 641 -14.66 -13.41 24.59
C ASN A 641 -13.61 -12.57 23.83
N MET A 642 -14.00 -11.47 23.18
CA MET A 642 -13.08 -10.61 22.42
C MET A 642 -11.90 -10.06 23.26
N LYS A 643 -12.02 -10.00 24.59
CA LYS A 643 -10.94 -9.67 25.54
C LYS A 643 -9.71 -10.56 25.42
N ARG A 644 -9.84 -11.75 24.80
CA ARG A 644 -8.72 -12.67 24.51
C ARG A 644 -7.86 -12.22 23.33
N LEU A 645 -8.36 -11.29 22.50
CA LEU A 645 -7.62 -10.65 21.41
C LEU A 645 -6.69 -9.56 21.96
N VAL A 646 -5.71 -9.98 22.75
CA VAL A 646 -4.86 -9.06 23.54
C VAL A 646 -3.98 -8.11 22.72
N SER A 647 -3.76 -8.40 21.44
CA SER A 647 -3.02 -7.51 20.54
C SER A 647 -3.91 -6.64 19.65
N LEU A 648 -5.24 -6.76 19.74
CA LEU A 648 -6.16 -6.03 18.86
C LEU A 648 -6.13 -4.54 19.18
N ARG A 649 -5.77 -3.75 18.17
CA ARG A 649 -5.67 -2.28 18.24
C ARG A 649 -6.79 -1.58 17.52
N LYS A 650 -7.15 -2.07 16.33
CA LYS A 650 -8.17 -1.44 15.49
C LYS A 650 -9.35 -2.37 15.30
N LEU A 651 -10.53 -1.88 15.65
CA LEU A 651 -11.81 -2.55 15.41
C LEU A 651 -12.76 -1.59 14.70
N TYR A 652 -13.15 -1.95 13.48
CA TYR A 652 -14.09 -1.17 12.68
C TYR A 652 -15.40 -1.94 12.53
N ILE A 653 -16.50 -1.34 13.00
CA ILE A 653 -17.84 -1.92 12.94
C ILE A 653 -18.79 -0.87 12.34
N PHE A 654 -18.91 -0.86 11.01
CA PHE A 654 -19.94 -0.12 10.30
C PHE A 654 -21.19 -0.99 10.14
N VAL A 655 -22.24 -0.61 10.85
CA VAL A 655 -23.56 -1.21 10.80
C VAL A 655 -24.37 -0.41 9.76
N ILE A 656 -25.36 -0.97 9.06
CA ILE A 656 -26.23 -0.21 8.14
C ILE A 656 -27.63 -0.22 8.75
N ASP A 657 -28.46 0.78 8.45
CA ASP A 657 -29.92 0.70 8.67
C ASP A 657 -30.41 -0.67 8.12
N ASP A 658 -31.17 -1.42 8.92
CA ASP A 658 -31.52 -2.86 8.76
C ASP A 658 -30.46 -3.90 9.19
N SER A 659 -29.49 -3.55 10.04
CA SER A 659 -28.59 -4.55 10.58
C SER A 659 -29.27 -5.52 11.56
N ASN A 660 -28.83 -6.78 11.55
CA ASN A 660 -29.28 -7.77 12.52
C ASN A 660 -28.51 -7.75 13.84
N LEU A 661 -27.50 -6.87 14.01
CA LEU A 661 -26.67 -6.84 15.20
C LEU A 661 -27.51 -6.39 16.40
N MET A 662 -27.83 -7.33 17.29
CA MET A 662 -28.67 -7.07 18.46
C MET A 662 -27.91 -7.46 19.72
N LEU A 663 -27.57 -6.47 20.55
CA LEU A 663 -26.90 -6.71 21.82
C LEU A 663 -27.92 -6.86 22.95
N THR A 664 -27.87 -8.00 23.61
CA THR A 664 -28.61 -8.37 24.81
C THR A 664 -27.60 -8.65 25.92
N GLU A 665 -28.02 -8.59 27.19
CA GLU A 665 -27.13 -8.91 28.33
C GLU A 665 -26.43 -10.27 28.19
N GLU A 666 -27.03 -11.22 27.49
CA GLU A 666 -26.45 -12.54 27.31
C GLU A 666 -25.37 -12.59 26.21
N ASN A 667 -25.35 -11.68 25.24
CA ASN A 667 -24.44 -11.73 24.07
C ASN A 667 -23.50 -10.53 23.94
N LYS A 668 -23.45 -9.62 24.93
CA LYS A 668 -22.50 -8.51 24.96
C LYS A 668 -21.05 -9.01 24.83
N PRO A 669 -20.26 -8.49 23.85
CA PRO A 669 -18.84 -8.78 23.78
C PRO A 669 -18.10 -8.08 24.91
N ILE A 670 -16.97 -8.65 25.34
CA ILE A 670 -16.03 -7.94 26.22
C ILE A 670 -14.86 -7.53 25.35
N PHE A 671 -14.63 -6.24 25.16
CA PHE A 671 -13.53 -5.75 24.33
C PHE A 671 -12.16 -5.92 25.01
N PRO A 672 -11.05 -6.01 24.24
CA PRO A 672 -9.70 -6.09 24.79
C PRO A 672 -9.20 -4.72 25.28
N SER A 673 -8.35 -4.74 26.30
CA SER A 673 -7.85 -3.52 26.95
C SER A 673 -6.89 -2.67 26.10
N ASN A 674 -6.33 -3.24 25.03
CA ASN A 674 -5.31 -2.61 24.19
C ASN A 674 -5.90 -2.04 22.88
N LEU A 675 -7.21 -1.78 22.87
CA LEU A 675 -7.90 -1.24 21.70
C LEU A 675 -7.59 0.26 21.60
N HIS A 676 -6.94 0.69 20.52
CA HIS A 676 -6.56 2.08 20.26
C HIS A 676 -7.59 2.80 19.39
N THR A 677 -8.15 2.10 18.39
CA THR A 677 -9.16 2.65 17.49
C THR A 677 -10.44 1.82 17.53
N LEU A 678 -11.55 2.49 17.82
CA LEU A 678 -12.88 1.96 17.61
C LEU A 678 -13.69 2.93 16.76
N ALA A 679 -14.17 2.45 15.61
CA ALA A 679 -15.10 3.19 14.77
C ALA A 679 -16.42 2.44 14.69
N ILE A 680 -17.50 3.12 15.07
CA ILE A 680 -18.88 2.64 14.96
C ILE A 680 -19.64 3.61 14.06
N SER A 681 -20.51 3.11 13.20
CA SER A 681 -21.36 3.99 12.39
C SER A 681 -22.68 3.32 12.06
N LYS A 682 -23.75 4.13 11.95
CA LYS A 682 -25.11 3.72 11.56
C LYS A 682 -25.62 2.52 12.35
N SER A 683 -25.39 2.55 13.66
CA SER A 683 -25.74 1.49 14.60
C SER A 683 -26.77 1.99 15.62
N GLU A 684 -27.91 1.31 15.74
CA GLU A 684 -28.86 1.55 16.83
C GLU A 684 -28.32 1.07 18.19
N GLN A 685 -27.44 0.06 18.18
CA GLN A 685 -26.82 -0.56 19.37
C GLN A 685 -25.53 0.16 19.82
N VAL A 686 -25.30 1.39 19.37
CA VAL A 686 -24.06 2.12 19.67
C VAL A 686 -23.85 2.24 21.18
N MET A 687 -24.89 2.54 21.95
CA MET A 687 -24.77 2.72 23.41
C MET A 687 -24.41 1.42 24.12
N GLU A 688 -24.98 0.29 23.71
CA GLU A 688 -24.67 -1.05 24.21
C GLU A 688 -23.24 -1.46 23.86
N LEU A 689 -22.77 -1.16 22.65
CA LEU A 689 -21.37 -1.36 22.25
C LEU A 689 -20.42 -0.52 23.12
N LEU A 690 -20.80 0.71 23.45
CA LEU A 690 -19.98 1.58 24.30
C LEU A 690 -19.94 1.11 25.75
N GLN A 691 -21.02 0.54 26.28
CA GLN A 691 -21.00 -0.10 27.60
C GLN A 691 -20.03 -1.29 27.64
N CYS A 692 -19.78 -1.94 26.51
CA CYS A 692 -18.83 -3.05 26.41
C CYS A 692 -17.34 -2.62 26.46
N LEU A 693 -17.06 -1.31 26.42
CA LEU A 693 -15.69 -0.74 26.46
C LEU A 693 -15.11 -0.61 27.89
N ASP A 694 -15.84 -0.98 28.93
CA ASP A 694 -15.36 -0.82 30.31
C ASP A 694 -14.00 -1.54 30.55
N GLN A 695 -13.17 -1.02 31.47
CA GLN A 695 -11.71 -1.30 31.64
C GLN A 695 -10.81 -1.15 30.40
N SER A 696 -11.37 -1.04 29.19
CA SER A 696 -10.65 -0.93 27.90
C SER A 696 -10.52 0.51 27.40
N ALA A 697 -11.27 1.43 28.01
CA ALA A 697 -11.32 2.85 27.66
C ALA A 697 -10.00 3.62 27.90
N CYS A 698 -9.04 3.06 28.64
CA CYS A 698 -7.82 3.77 29.04
C CYS A 698 -6.75 3.92 27.94
N GLU A 699 -6.75 3.04 26.94
CA GLU A 699 -5.77 3.01 25.83
C GLU A 699 -6.37 3.45 24.49
N LEU A 700 -7.63 3.91 24.49
CA LEU A 700 -8.33 4.33 23.28
C LEU A 700 -7.81 5.71 22.84
N GLU A 701 -7.14 5.77 21.69
CA GLU A 701 -6.57 7.00 21.13
C GLU A 701 -7.50 7.66 20.10
N ALA A 702 -8.26 6.84 19.35
CA ALA A 702 -9.19 7.31 18.34
C ALA A 702 -10.55 6.64 18.50
N PHE A 703 -11.59 7.46 18.59
CA PHE A 703 -12.96 7.01 18.72
C PHE A 703 -13.86 7.79 17.77
N SER A 704 -14.56 7.08 16.88
CA SER A 704 -15.43 7.73 15.91
C SER A 704 -16.81 7.08 15.88
N VAL A 705 -17.84 7.92 15.97
CA VAL A 705 -19.25 7.54 15.87
C VAL A 705 -19.89 8.37 14.77
N TYR A 706 -20.40 7.73 13.73
CA TYR A 706 -20.98 8.43 12.57
C TYR A 706 -22.41 7.98 12.31
N ASP A 707 -23.35 8.92 12.16
CA ASP A 707 -24.75 8.67 11.79
C ASP A 707 -25.46 7.62 12.69
N CYS A 708 -25.16 7.57 14.00
CA CYS A 708 -25.81 6.62 14.92
C CYS A 708 -27.07 7.25 15.57
N PRO A 709 -28.29 6.73 15.31
CA PRO A 709 -29.54 7.39 15.74
C PRO A 709 -29.70 7.53 17.25
N SER A 710 -29.12 6.61 18.03
CA SER A 710 -29.23 6.54 19.49
C SER A 710 -28.07 7.23 20.22
N PHE A 711 -27.11 7.83 19.51
CA PHE A 711 -25.99 8.55 20.10
C PHE A 711 -26.32 10.05 20.20
N THR A 712 -26.31 10.62 21.42
CA THR A 712 -26.36 12.07 21.62
C THR A 712 -25.07 12.56 22.29
N ALA A 713 -24.65 13.80 22.02
CA ALA A 713 -23.42 14.35 22.61
C ALA A 713 -23.43 14.36 24.16
N GLU A 714 -24.61 14.34 24.78
CA GLU A 714 -24.81 14.28 26.24
C GLU A 714 -24.76 12.84 26.80
N SER A 715 -24.90 11.82 25.95
CA SER A 715 -24.88 10.40 26.34
C SER A 715 -23.49 9.77 26.22
N SER A 716 -22.44 10.55 25.96
CA SER A 716 -21.07 10.02 25.91
C SER A 716 -20.72 9.36 27.25
N PRO A 717 -20.23 8.10 27.28
CA PRO A 717 -19.63 7.55 28.50
C PRO A 717 -18.54 8.50 29.00
N SER A 718 -18.23 8.46 30.29
CA SER A 718 -17.05 9.15 30.85
C SER A 718 -15.75 8.49 30.33
N LEU A 719 -15.49 8.66 29.04
CA LEU A 719 -14.24 8.32 28.39
C LEU A 719 -13.13 9.14 29.06
N PRO A 720 -12.02 8.54 29.49
CA PRO A 720 -11.02 9.22 30.29
C PRO A 720 -10.52 10.47 29.56
N SER A 721 -10.54 11.60 30.26
CA SER A 721 -10.21 12.94 29.77
C SER A 721 -8.71 13.15 29.53
N LYS A 722 -8.09 12.33 28.67
CA LYS A 722 -6.75 12.59 28.13
C LYS A 722 -6.89 13.04 26.68
N ASN A 723 -6.72 14.34 26.46
CA ASN A 723 -6.49 14.99 25.16
C ASN A 723 -7.16 14.31 23.94
N TYR A 724 -8.49 14.34 23.87
CA TYR A 724 -9.19 14.22 22.59
C TYR A 724 -8.95 15.50 21.79
N GLY A 725 -7.71 15.70 21.31
CA GLY A 725 -7.39 16.76 20.37
C GLY A 725 -8.08 16.43 19.04
N SER A 726 -9.08 17.22 18.66
CA SER A 726 -9.76 17.21 17.33
C SER A 726 -10.32 15.88 16.78
N ASN A 727 -10.10 14.72 17.41
CA ASN A 727 -10.42 13.39 16.87
C ASN A 727 -11.72 12.77 17.40
N LEU A 728 -12.52 13.54 18.16
CA LEU A 728 -13.93 13.23 18.38
C LEU A 728 -14.72 13.81 17.21
N VAL A 729 -14.74 13.12 16.07
CA VAL A 729 -15.68 13.44 14.99
C VAL A 729 -17.03 12.87 15.39
N VAL A 730 -17.81 13.68 16.10
CA VAL A 730 -19.26 13.53 16.20
C VAL A 730 -19.82 14.42 15.09
N ASN A 731 -20.18 13.81 13.95
CA ASN A 731 -21.05 14.44 12.97
C ASN A 731 -22.41 13.76 13.04
#